data_AF-A0A9Q8ZGR5-F1
#
_entry.id   AF-A0A9Q8ZGR5-F1
#
_cell.length_a   1.000
_cell.length_b   1.000
_cell.length_c   1.000
_cell.angle_alpha   90.00
_cell.angle_beta   90.00
_cell.angle_gamma   90.00
#
_symmetry.space_group_name_H-M   'P 1'
#
loop_
_entity.id
_entity.type
_entity.pdbx_description
1 polymer ?
#
loop_
_entity_poly.entity_id
_entity_poly.type
_entity_poly.pdbx_seq_one_letter_code
_entity_poly.pdbx_strand_id
1 'polypeptide(L)'
;MKLKTVLETTALIALTSASPSSGHEDSHAWISGGPNDFRGPCPMMNTLANHGFLPRDGRNITKPNAISALNTALNFDVTLAGIMWDQAIIANPEPNATFFTLNDLNRHNVLEHDASISRTDAYFGNNHVFNQSVFDTSRKYWTAETLNAQMLANSKVFRQIESCATNPTYRFTNVTEAFSLGEMAAPFIVFGDMSTVTVKKKFVEYFFENERLPTELGWRKKVDPVTLENITAVSHAIGVATSLLTTDSKSAPSDFQRYHTYADSVLTKFEGECDWHTEFREYHQDDMSNEAIVWRNYNDAWARIGNIRYAWKRLLEKRRSGEDVRESWGPAGKGNKGLHESIAEEDDHLVDAQAILTGSFSKYAAAHADQVRIVSDKSFVRSVARALSRCDRVPFVWFNEDRIGEEEPGCDALTIATDSEALSHVLTQSHDWLSIESTLCKDDDDAGLFFPASILTELPIVCHNSAIRLRGISVDCFPLLRGYHCLVPPVEADQSVILDPWAEFAAACHDLEIFNFGKRGMHCTPLRPERQSISDLAIINSFIGAAISGPHLQEFELSMSPFRVRRRGADRKKEEDLYVVSSILAAIESTQLRKIVLTSVDMSGQALLGLVQSASPRHLTNLYLGGMTLSSGRYAPAMSRLHEIVLLRKENNGSKPNIHFNSLQGAEFGEPSAFDDGNNEWILLIFDVNVKDQQAGQISKLATLPNLTRHSLQPP
;
A
#
# COMPACT_ATOMS: atom_id res chain seq x y z
N MET A 1 -54.17 -46.60 27.57
CA MET A 1 -54.84 -45.32 27.26
C MET A 1 -55.07 -44.58 28.57
N LYS A 2 -54.58 -43.32 28.65
CA LYS A 2 -54.78 -42.28 29.69
C LYS A 2 -54.01 -42.37 31.02
N LEU A 3 -53.14 -41.36 31.17
CA LEU A 3 -52.50 -40.85 32.39
C LEU A 3 -53.50 -40.52 33.51
N LYS A 4 -53.03 -40.54 34.77
CA LYS A 4 -53.18 -39.44 35.73
C LYS A 4 -52.17 -39.54 36.89
N THR A 5 -51.94 -38.38 37.49
CA THR A 5 -50.73 -37.85 38.11
C THR A 5 -50.76 -37.88 39.66
N VAL A 6 -49.56 -37.78 40.27
CA VAL A 6 -49.17 -36.96 41.46
C VAL A 6 -49.23 -37.53 42.90
N LEU A 7 -48.01 -37.56 43.48
CA LEU A 7 -47.48 -37.31 44.84
C LEU A 7 -48.02 -38.05 46.09
N GLU A 8 -47.10 -38.61 46.90
CA GLU A 8 -46.61 -38.06 48.19
C GLU A 8 -45.52 -38.95 48.87
N THR A 9 -44.37 -38.33 49.18
CA THR A 9 -43.52 -38.38 50.42
C THR A 9 -43.72 -39.50 51.46
N THR A 10 -42.75 -40.15 52.14
CA THR A 10 -41.45 -39.72 52.72
C THR A 10 -40.71 -40.93 53.35
N ALA A 11 -39.36 -40.92 53.27
CA ALA A 11 -38.30 -41.40 54.19
C ALA A 11 -38.38 -42.73 54.99
N LEU A 12 -37.35 -43.58 54.87
CA LEU A 12 -36.69 -44.24 56.01
C LEU A 12 -35.19 -44.48 55.77
N ILE A 13 -34.41 -44.19 56.82
CA ILE A 13 -32.95 -44.12 56.95
C ILE A 13 -32.34 -45.52 57.11
N ALA A 14 -31.17 -45.76 56.51
CA ALA A 14 -30.21 -46.76 56.98
C ALA A 14 -28.79 -46.16 56.99
N LEU A 15 -28.29 -45.92 58.19
CA LEU A 15 -26.92 -45.51 58.51
C LEU A 15 -25.96 -46.70 58.35
N THR A 16 -24.89 -46.54 57.58
CA THR A 16 -23.68 -47.37 57.72
C THR A 16 -22.42 -46.52 57.64
N SER A 17 -21.82 -46.34 58.82
CA SER A 17 -20.39 -46.14 59.13
C SER A 17 -19.54 -45.32 58.15
N ALA A 18 -19.29 -44.07 58.53
CA ALA A 18 -18.18 -43.28 58.03
C ALA A 18 -16.84 -43.98 58.36
N SER A 19 -16.06 -44.26 57.32
CA SER A 19 -14.59 -44.27 57.43
C SER A 19 -14.13 -42.87 57.01
N PRO A 20 -13.34 -42.15 57.80
CA PRO A 20 -12.72 -40.92 57.32
C PRO A 20 -11.58 -41.34 56.40
N SER A 21 -11.88 -41.67 55.14
CA SER A 21 -10.89 -41.42 54.11
C SER A 21 -10.79 -39.91 54.03
N SER A 22 -9.68 -39.37 54.52
CA SER A 22 -9.19 -38.05 54.14
C SER A 22 -8.94 -38.06 52.63
N GLY A 23 -10.02 -38.05 51.85
CA GLY A 23 -10.00 -37.77 50.44
C GLY A 23 -9.68 -36.30 50.33
N HIS A 24 -8.47 -35.98 49.90
CA HIS A 24 -8.23 -34.68 49.29
C HIS A 24 -9.18 -34.64 48.08
N GLU A 25 -10.38 -34.08 48.24
CA GLU A 25 -11.14 -33.61 47.09
C GLU A 25 -10.21 -32.62 46.39
N ASP A 26 -9.84 -32.93 45.15
CA ASP A 26 -9.09 -32.00 44.32
C ASP A 26 -9.93 -30.74 44.20
N SER A 27 -9.53 -29.68 44.90
CA SER A 27 -10.23 -28.39 44.91
C SER A 27 -10.37 -27.81 43.50
N HIS A 28 -9.54 -28.29 42.56
CA HIS A 28 -9.53 -27.92 41.17
C HIS A 28 -10.08 -28.97 40.20
N ALA A 29 -10.85 -29.94 40.72
CA ALA A 29 -11.65 -30.83 39.89
C ALA A 29 -12.56 -30.02 38.94
N TRP A 30 -12.67 -30.47 37.69
CA TRP A 30 -13.54 -29.82 36.71
C TRP A 30 -15.01 -30.09 37.05
N ILE A 31 -15.81 -29.03 37.08
CA ILE A 31 -17.26 -29.05 37.26
C ILE A 31 -17.84 -28.09 36.24
N SER A 32 -18.75 -28.55 35.40
CA SER A 32 -19.46 -27.70 34.43
C SER A 32 -20.22 -26.58 35.14
N GLY A 33 -20.24 -25.38 34.54
CA GLY A 33 -21.09 -24.28 35.03
C GLY A 33 -22.57 -24.66 35.02
N GLY A 34 -23.27 -24.36 36.11
CA GLY A 34 -24.71 -24.54 36.21
C GLY A 34 -25.50 -23.41 35.51
N PRO A 35 -26.84 -23.54 35.41
CA PRO A 35 -27.69 -22.55 34.73
C PRO A 35 -27.63 -21.13 35.31
N ASN A 36 -27.21 -20.99 36.57
CA ASN A 36 -27.11 -19.71 37.26
C ASN A 36 -25.67 -19.19 37.36
N ASP A 37 -24.70 -19.90 36.78
CA ASP A 37 -23.30 -19.49 36.81
C ASP A 37 -22.99 -18.64 35.57
N PHE A 38 -22.23 -17.57 35.76
CA PHE A 38 -21.85 -16.70 34.67
C PHE A 38 -20.66 -17.29 33.90
N ARG A 39 -20.75 -17.27 32.57
CA ARG A 39 -19.68 -17.62 31.64
C ARG A 39 -19.60 -16.55 30.56
N GLY A 40 -18.40 -16.40 30.02
CA GLY A 40 -18.03 -15.35 29.08
C GLY A 40 -17.66 -15.87 27.69
N PRO A 41 -17.22 -14.99 26.77
CA PRO A 41 -16.72 -15.42 25.46
C PRO A 41 -15.31 -16.02 25.56
N CYS A 42 -14.58 -15.76 26.64
CA CYS A 42 -13.22 -16.26 26.85
C CYS A 42 -13.22 -17.71 27.36
N PRO A 43 -12.78 -18.69 26.54
CA PRO A 43 -12.77 -20.10 26.95
C PRO A 43 -11.85 -20.37 28.14
N MET A 44 -10.76 -19.60 28.29
CA MET A 44 -9.82 -19.82 29.39
C MET A 44 -10.42 -19.38 30.73
N MET A 45 -11.06 -18.23 30.79
CA MET A 45 -11.68 -17.75 32.04
C MET A 45 -12.83 -18.67 32.46
N ASN A 46 -13.61 -19.18 31.49
CA ASN A 46 -14.62 -20.21 31.73
C ASN A 46 -13.99 -21.50 32.28
N THR A 47 -12.88 -21.94 31.69
CA THR A 47 -12.11 -23.11 32.15
C THR A 47 -11.62 -22.95 33.58
N LEU A 48 -11.07 -21.78 33.94
CA LEU A 48 -10.58 -21.50 35.29
C LEU A 48 -11.71 -21.46 36.32
N ALA A 49 -12.90 -20.97 35.96
CA ALA A 49 -14.09 -21.07 36.80
C ALA A 49 -14.58 -22.52 36.92
N ASN A 50 -14.61 -23.29 35.81
CA ASN A 50 -15.00 -24.71 35.82
C ASN A 50 -14.02 -25.57 36.65
N HIS A 51 -12.76 -25.16 36.77
CA HIS A 51 -11.76 -25.77 37.65
C HIS A 51 -11.66 -25.10 39.03
N GLY A 52 -12.52 -24.15 39.38
CA GLY A 52 -12.49 -23.50 40.70
C GLY A 52 -11.21 -22.74 41.03
N PHE A 53 -10.37 -22.39 40.04
CA PHE A 53 -9.27 -21.43 40.21
C PHE A 53 -9.82 -20.00 40.34
N LEU A 54 -10.88 -19.71 39.58
CA LEU A 54 -11.75 -18.55 39.79
C LEU A 54 -13.02 -18.99 40.51
N PRO A 55 -13.81 -18.05 41.09
CA PRO A 55 -15.13 -18.36 41.61
C PRO A 55 -15.96 -19.14 40.58
N ARG A 56 -16.45 -20.32 40.95
CA ARG A 56 -17.12 -21.26 40.03
C ARG A 56 -18.39 -20.68 39.41
N ASP A 57 -19.01 -19.76 40.13
CA ASP A 57 -20.21 -19.06 39.70
C ASP A 57 -19.93 -17.91 38.73
N GLY A 58 -18.66 -17.63 38.41
CA GLY A 58 -18.22 -16.61 37.47
C GLY A 58 -18.39 -15.17 37.96
N ARG A 59 -18.58 -14.97 39.27
CA ARG A 59 -18.78 -13.64 39.87
C ARG A 59 -17.54 -13.17 40.63
N ASN A 60 -17.51 -11.87 40.93
CA ASN A 60 -16.51 -11.24 41.80
C ASN A 60 -15.05 -11.55 41.41
N ILE A 61 -14.70 -11.37 40.13
CA ILE A 61 -13.33 -11.55 39.63
C ILE A 61 -12.54 -10.27 39.93
N THR A 62 -11.75 -10.33 40.99
CA THR A 62 -10.93 -9.23 41.50
C THR A 62 -9.49 -9.40 41.01
N LYS A 63 -8.71 -8.32 40.95
CA LYS A 63 -7.31 -8.38 40.53
C LYS A 63 -6.49 -9.45 41.29
N PRO A 64 -6.62 -9.58 42.64
CA PRO A 64 -5.88 -10.60 43.38
C PRO A 64 -6.27 -12.04 43.02
N ASN A 65 -7.57 -12.34 42.88
CA ASN A 65 -7.99 -13.71 42.56
C ASN A 65 -7.69 -14.09 41.11
N ALA A 66 -7.74 -13.13 40.17
CA ALA A 66 -7.35 -13.36 38.78
C ALA A 66 -5.85 -13.64 38.66
N ILE A 67 -5.00 -12.86 39.34
CA ILE A 67 -3.55 -13.10 39.40
C ILE A 67 -3.26 -14.49 39.99
N SER A 68 -3.90 -14.84 41.11
CA SER A 68 -3.72 -16.14 41.75
C SER A 68 -4.15 -17.29 40.84
N ALA A 69 -5.29 -17.17 40.15
CA ALA A 69 -5.80 -18.18 39.24
C ALA A 69 -4.88 -18.40 38.03
N LEU A 70 -4.50 -17.33 37.33
CA LEU A 70 -3.64 -17.40 36.13
C LEU A 70 -2.23 -17.91 36.48
N ASN A 71 -1.67 -17.50 37.62
CA ASN A 71 -0.38 -17.99 38.06
C ASN A 71 -0.44 -19.49 38.47
N THR A 72 -1.42 -19.87 39.28
CA THR A 72 -1.51 -21.24 39.80
C THR A 72 -1.80 -22.24 38.69
N ALA A 73 -2.76 -21.93 37.81
CA ALA A 73 -3.21 -22.84 36.76
C ALA A 73 -2.29 -22.85 35.52
N LEU A 74 -1.74 -21.69 35.12
CA LEU A 74 -1.06 -21.51 33.83
C LEU A 74 0.40 -21.06 33.93
N ASN A 75 0.87 -20.72 35.14
CA ASN A 75 2.22 -20.21 35.41
C ASN A 75 2.49 -18.83 34.80
N PHE A 76 1.44 -18.02 34.62
CA PHE A 76 1.60 -16.64 34.17
C PHE A 76 2.21 -15.81 35.31
N ASP A 77 3.22 -14.99 35.00
CA ASP A 77 3.81 -14.14 36.01
C ASP A 77 2.80 -13.10 36.54
N VAL A 78 3.08 -12.55 37.71
CA VAL A 78 2.18 -11.61 38.41
C VAL A 78 1.93 -10.35 37.60
N THR A 79 2.93 -9.86 36.88
CA THR A 79 2.85 -8.64 36.07
C THR A 79 1.90 -8.86 34.88
N LEU A 80 2.11 -9.94 34.12
CA LEU A 80 1.29 -10.32 32.99
C LEU A 80 -0.16 -10.56 33.44
N ALA A 81 -0.37 -11.34 34.49
CA ALA A 81 -1.72 -11.61 34.99
C ALA A 81 -2.43 -10.34 35.50
N GLY A 82 -1.67 -9.39 36.07
CA GLY A 82 -2.17 -8.08 36.46
C GLY A 82 -2.62 -7.24 35.27
N ILE A 83 -1.81 -7.20 34.19
CA ILE A 83 -2.14 -6.48 32.95
C ILE A 83 -3.40 -7.07 32.30
N MET A 84 -3.51 -8.40 32.23
CA MET A 84 -4.71 -9.06 31.67
C MET A 84 -5.98 -8.70 32.45
N TRP A 85 -5.88 -8.57 33.78
CA TRP A 85 -7.02 -8.10 34.58
C TRP A 85 -7.33 -6.61 34.35
N ASP A 86 -6.32 -5.76 34.25
CA ASP A 86 -6.50 -4.32 33.96
C ASP A 86 -7.14 -4.09 32.58
N GLN A 87 -6.92 -4.97 31.63
CA GLN A 87 -7.63 -4.96 30.34
C GLN A 87 -9.08 -5.44 30.48
N ALA A 88 -9.33 -6.46 31.31
CA ALA A 88 -10.63 -7.08 31.48
C ALA A 88 -11.64 -6.22 32.28
N ILE A 89 -11.17 -5.42 33.24
CA ILE A 89 -12.05 -4.67 34.16
C ILE A 89 -12.95 -3.64 33.45
N ILE A 90 -12.53 -3.16 32.27
CA ILE A 90 -13.29 -2.20 31.43
C ILE A 90 -14.63 -2.79 30.98
N ALA A 91 -14.76 -4.13 30.97
CA ALA A 91 -16.02 -4.81 30.69
C ALA A 91 -17.08 -4.54 31.75
N ASN A 92 -16.72 -4.23 33.00
CA ASN A 92 -17.71 -3.79 33.99
C ASN A 92 -18.10 -2.32 33.70
N PRO A 93 -19.39 -2.02 33.41
CA PRO A 93 -19.83 -0.65 33.12
C PRO A 93 -19.84 0.27 34.35
N GLU A 94 -19.68 -0.27 35.56
CA GLU A 94 -19.67 0.52 36.79
C GLU A 94 -18.41 1.41 36.88
N PRO A 95 -18.55 2.73 37.11
CA PRO A 95 -17.41 3.61 37.33
C PRO A 95 -16.58 3.15 38.54
N ASN A 96 -15.26 3.14 38.38
CA ASN A 96 -14.31 2.69 39.43
C ASN A 96 -14.53 1.25 39.90
N ALA A 97 -15.05 0.37 39.03
CA ALA A 97 -15.20 -1.05 39.32
C ALA A 97 -13.90 -1.68 39.85
N THR A 98 -14.02 -2.49 40.90
CA THR A 98 -12.91 -3.23 41.51
C THR A 98 -12.95 -4.73 41.22
N PHE A 99 -13.99 -5.18 40.52
CA PHE A 99 -14.18 -6.53 40.05
C PHE A 99 -15.00 -6.53 38.76
N PHE A 100 -14.97 -7.62 38.00
CA PHE A 100 -15.94 -7.90 36.94
C PHE A 100 -16.52 -9.30 37.12
N THR A 101 -17.59 -9.60 36.39
CA THR A 101 -18.15 -10.95 36.26
C THR A 101 -17.87 -11.49 34.86
N LEU A 102 -17.89 -12.82 34.69
CA LEU A 102 -17.72 -13.40 33.35
C LEU A 102 -18.83 -12.99 32.38
N ASN A 103 -20.01 -12.62 32.90
CA ASN A 103 -21.10 -12.09 32.07
C ASN A 103 -20.81 -10.68 31.55
N ASP A 104 -20.05 -9.86 32.28
CA ASP A 104 -19.68 -8.51 31.81
C ASP A 104 -18.81 -8.57 30.57
N LEU A 105 -17.99 -9.63 30.43
CA LEU A 105 -17.18 -9.89 29.25
C LEU A 105 -18.01 -10.13 27.98
N ASN A 106 -19.32 -10.39 28.09
CA ASN A 106 -20.21 -10.60 26.93
C ASN A 106 -20.60 -9.29 26.23
N ARG A 107 -20.22 -8.14 26.78
CA ARG A 107 -20.54 -6.83 26.19
C ARG A 107 -19.82 -6.63 24.86
N HIS A 108 -20.62 -6.56 23.80
CA HIS A 108 -20.13 -6.38 22.45
C HIS A 108 -19.41 -5.05 22.25
N ASN A 109 -18.33 -5.07 21.47
CA ASN A 109 -17.50 -3.91 21.13
C ASN A 109 -16.72 -3.28 22.30
N VAL A 110 -16.56 -3.99 23.42
CA VAL A 110 -15.68 -3.59 24.54
C VAL A 110 -14.39 -4.42 24.54
N LEU A 111 -14.52 -5.72 24.78
CA LEU A 111 -13.46 -6.73 24.62
C LEU A 111 -13.94 -7.85 23.69
N GLU A 112 -15.19 -8.29 23.86
CA GLU A 112 -15.86 -9.16 22.91
C GLU A 112 -16.01 -8.47 21.55
N HIS A 113 -15.81 -9.25 20.49
CA HIS A 113 -15.77 -8.76 19.12
C HIS A 113 -16.21 -9.81 18.08
N ASP A 114 -16.56 -9.29 16.90
CA ASP A 114 -16.88 -10.08 15.71
C ASP A 114 -15.70 -10.94 15.23
N ALA A 115 -15.99 -11.89 14.33
CA ALA A 115 -15.00 -12.79 13.74
C ALA A 115 -14.26 -13.66 14.77
N SER A 116 -14.95 -14.03 15.85
CA SER A 116 -14.45 -15.00 16.82
C SER A 116 -14.25 -16.39 16.20
N ILE A 117 -13.22 -17.13 16.63
CA ILE A 117 -12.88 -18.44 16.05
C ILE A 117 -13.81 -19.58 16.51
N SER A 118 -14.63 -19.35 17.54
CA SER A 118 -15.52 -20.35 18.13
C SER A 118 -16.88 -19.81 18.60
N ARG A 119 -17.13 -18.51 18.47
CA ARG A 119 -18.38 -17.83 18.87
C ARG A 119 -19.00 -17.17 17.65
N THR A 120 -20.32 -17.11 17.63
CA THR A 120 -21.05 -16.36 16.59
C THR A 120 -20.92 -14.86 16.85
N ASP A 121 -21.00 -14.03 15.82
CA ASP A 121 -21.02 -12.57 15.99
C ASP A 121 -22.30 -12.12 16.71
N ALA A 122 -22.23 -11.01 17.46
CA ALA A 122 -23.34 -10.49 18.25
C ALA A 122 -24.59 -10.16 17.41
N TYR A 123 -24.39 -9.76 16.15
CA TYR A 123 -25.47 -9.50 15.19
C TYR A 123 -26.45 -10.69 15.05
N PHE A 124 -25.95 -11.92 15.14
CA PHE A 124 -26.78 -13.13 15.00
C PHE A 124 -27.33 -13.67 16.34
N GLY A 125 -27.14 -12.95 17.45
CA GLY A 125 -27.74 -13.25 18.74
C GLY A 125 -26.73 -13.55 19.84
N ASN A 126 -26.18 -14.77 19.89
CA ASN A 126 -25.31 -15.21 21.00
C ASN A 126 -23.82 -15.10 20.64
N ASN A 127 -23.11 -14.19 21.32
CA ASN A 127 -21.70 -13.88 21.10
C ASN A 127 -20.69 -14.53 22.06
N HIS A 128 -21.14 -15.39 22.98
CA HIS A 128 -20.28 -15.84 24.08
C HIS A 128 -20.31 -17.36 24.32
N VAL A 129 -21.40 -18.04 23.94
CA VAL A 129 -21.50 -19.50 24.02
C VAL A 129 -20.73 -20.14 22.87
N PHE A 130 -19.97 -21.19 23.17
CA PHE A 130 -19.28 -21.98 22.16
C PHE A 130 -20.24 -22.47 21.08
N ASN A 131 -19.87 -22.27 19.82
CA ASN A 131 -20.63 -22.68 18.65
C ASN A 131 -19.79 -23.64 17.79
N GLN A 132 -20.20 -24.91 17.78
CA GLN A 132 -19.49 -25.96 17.04
C GLN A 132 -19.40 -25.65 15.53
N SER A 133 -20.46 -25.11 14.92
CA SER A 133 -20.45 -24.81 13.48
C SER A 133 -19.46 -23.72 13.13
N VAL A 134 -19.34 -22.66 13.97
CA VAL A 134 -18.32 -21.62 13.80
C VAL A 134 -16.92 -22.19 14.04
N PHE A 135 -16.76 -23.02 15.07
CA PHE A 135 -15.48 -23.65 15.35
C PHE A 135 -15.03 -24.56 14.19
N ASP A 136 -15.96 -25.31 13.60
CA ASP A 136 -15.71 -26.18 12.46
C ASP A 136 -15.24 -25.41 11.22
N THR A 137 -15.68 -24.16 10.99
CA THR A 137 -15.15 -23.35 9.89
C THR A 137 -13.70 -22.97 10.12
N SER A 138 -13.33 -22.60 11.35
CA SER A 138 -11.93 -22.37 11.74
C SER A 138 -11.08 -23.63 11.57
N ARG A 139 -11.59 -24.80 12.02
CA ARG A 139 -10.86 -26.08 11.96
C ARG A 139 -10.52 -26.57 10.56
N LYS A 140 -11.20 -26.09 9.51
CA LYS A 140 -10.87 -26.44 8.11
C LYS A 140 -9.42 -26.11 7.75
N TYR A 141 -8.82 -25.13 8.42
CA TYR A 141 -7.45 -24.69 8.19
C TYR A 141 -6.42 -25.45 9.06
N TRP A 142 -6.86 -26.36 9.92
CA TRP A 142 -6.02 -27.14 10.84
C TRP A 142 -5.68 -28.49 10.21
N THR A 143 -4.79 -28.44 9.21
CA THR A 143 -4.52 -29.54 8.27
C THR A 143 -3.55 -30.60 8.79
N ALA A 144 -2.99 -30.43 9.99
CA ALA A 144 -2.08 -31.39 10.63
C ALA A 144 -2.45 -31.63 12.11
N GLU A 145 -1.91 -32.71 12.69
CA GLU A 145 -2.07 -33.01 14.12
C GLU A 145 -1.34 -32.02 15.05
N THR A 146 -0.31 -31.35 14.51
CA THR A 146 0.38 -30.25 15.16
C THR A 146 0.07 -28.98 14.39
N LEU A 147 -0.60 -28.04 15.04
CA LEU A 147 -0.93 -26.73 14.49
C LEU A 147 0.29 -25.83 14.58
N ASN A 148 0.51 -25.02 13.54
CA ASN A 148 1.49 -23.94 13.53
C ASN A 148 0.79 -22.57 13.46
N ALA A 149 1.57 -21.50 13.57
CA ALA A 149 1.08 -20.12 13.48
C ALA A 149 0.20 -19.89 12.24
N GLN A 150 0.62 -20.38 11.07
CA GLN A 150 -0.08 -20.19 9.80
C GLN A 150 -1.49 -20.81 9.79
N MET A 151 -1.67 -21.98 10.39
CA MET A 151 -2.98 -22.65 10.43
C MET A 151 -4.01 -21.85 11.24
N LEU A 152 -3.59 -21.33 12.40
CA LEU A 152 -4.43 -20.48 13.24
C LEU A 152 -4.67 -19.12 12.57
N ALA A 153 -3.63 -18.54 11.97
CA ALA A 153 -3.71 -17.32 11.17
C ALA A 153 -4.78 -17.40 10.06
N ASN A 154 -4.69 -18.44 9.24
CA ASN A 154 -5.63 -18.68 8.14
C ASN A 154 -7.07 -18.85 8.66
N SER A 155 -7.24 -19.49 9.82
CA SER A 155 -8.56 -19.63 10.46
C SER A 155 -9.14 -18.26 10.81
N LYS A 156 -8.34 -17.38 11.43
CA LYS A 156 -8.76 -16.04 11.84
C LYS A 156 -9.11 -15.16 10.64
N VAL A 157 -8.27 -15.17 9.61
CA VAL A 157 -8.51 -14.43 8.36
C VAL A 157 -9.81 -14.90 7.71
N PHE A 158 -10.04 -16.22 7.62
CA PHE A 158 -11.30 -16.73 7.08
C PHE A 158 -12.51 -16.25 7.90
N ARG A 159 -12.42 -16.29 9.23
CA ARG A 159 -13.50 -15.83 10.11
C ARG A 159 -13.80 -14.34 9.93
N GLN A 160 -12.79 -13.50 9.70
CA GLN A 160 -13.00 -12.08 9.37
C GLN A 160 -13.68 -11.90 8.02
N ILE A 161 -13.25 -12.63 6.99
CA ILE A 161 -13.86 -12.57 5.65
C ILE A 161 -15.33 -13.00 5.71
N GLU A 162 -15.61 -14.14 6.36
CA GLU A 162 -16.96 -14.68 6.52
C GLU A 162 -17.84 -13.72 7.32
N SER A 163 -17.34 -13.17 8.42
CA SER A 163 -18.04 -12.19 9.25
C SER A 163 -18.32 -10.90 8.47
N CYS A 164 -17.32 -10.29 7.84
CA CYS A 164 -17.49 -9.09 7.00
C CYS A 164 -18.50 -9.29 5.86
N ALA A 165 -18.50 -10.47 5.22
CA ALA A 165 -19.39 -10.77 4.12
C ALA A 165 -20.85 -11.04 4.53
N THR A 166 -21.09 -11.44 5.79
CA THR A 166 -22.41 -11.94 6.23
C THR A 166 -23.05 -11.14 7.36
N ASN A 167 -22.26 -10.37 8.12
CA ASN A 167 -22.71 -9.52 9.21
C ASN A 167 -22.77 -8.05 8.73
N PRO A 168 -23.97 -7.49 8.50
CA PRO A 168 -24.14 -6.10 8.03
C PRO A 168 -23.64 -5.03 9.02
N THR A 169 -23.41 -5.42 10.28
CA THR A 169 -22.90 -4.53 11.34
C THR A 169 -21.46 -4.87 11.73
N TYR A 170 -20.75 -5.63 10.88
CA TYR A 170 -19.39 -6.08 11.14
C TYR A 170 -18.49 -4.94 11.62
N ARG A 171 -17.85 -5.15 12.77
CA ARG A 171 -16.89 -4.21 13.34
C ARG A 171 -15.66 -4.94 13.86
N PHE A 172 -14.54 -4.67 13.22
CA PHE A 172 -13.23 -5.17 13.64
C PHE A 172 -12.20 -4.05 13.54
N THR A 173 -11.76 -3.54 14.69
CA THR A 173 -10.87 -2.36 14.76
C THR A 173 -9.42 -2.77 15.03
N ASN A 174 -8.45 -1.87 14.86
CA ASN A 174 -7.04 -2.17 15.18
C ASN A 174 -6.82 -2.57 16.66
N VAL A 175 -7.63 -2.03 17.58
CA VAL A 175 -7.59 -2.44 19.00
C VAL A 175 -8.10 -3.87 19.16
N THR A 176 -9.17 -4.20 18.44
CA THR A 176 -9.71 -5.57 18.36
C THR A 176 -8.71 -6.53 17.76
N GLU A 177 -7.97 -6.11 16.73
CA GLU A 177 -6.96 -6.93 16.07
C GLU A 177 -5.79 -7.25 16.99
N ALA A 178 -5.23 -6.26 17.67
CA ALA A 178 -4.16 -6.47 18.64
C ALA A 178 -4.58 -7.43 19.76
N PHE A 179 -5.82 -7.29 20.25
CA PHE A 179 -6.38 -8.22 21.23
C PHE A 179 -6.53 -9.63 20.64
N SER A 180 -7.08 -9.75 19.44
CA SER A 180 -7.34 -11.04 18.81
C SER A 180 -6.06 -11.78 18.38
N LEU A 181 -4.99 -11.07 18.02
CA LEU A 181 -3.66 -11.67 17.85
C LEU A 181 -3.18 -12.35 19.14
N GLY A 182 -3.40 -11.70 20.29
CA GLY A 182 -3.13 -12.30 21.60
C GLY A 182 -3.97 -13.56 21.86
N GLU A 183 -5.24 -13.57 21.44
CA GLU A 183 -6.10 -14.75 21.53
C GLU A 183 -5.60 -15.90 20.65
N MET A 184 -5.15 -15.59 19.44
CA MET A 184 -4.57 -16.58 18.53
C MET A 184 -3.22 -17.12 19.05
N ALA A 185 -2.49 -16.32 19.83
CA ALA A 185 -1.25 -16.72 20.51
C ALA A 185 -1.49 -17.65 21.70
N ALA A 186 -2.62 -17.48 22.40
CA ALA A 186 -2.91 -18.17 23.64
C ALA A 186 -2.80 -19.70 23.57
N PRO A 187 -3.26 -20.41 22.51
CA PRO A 187 -3.08 -21.86 22.39
C PRO A 187 -1.61 -22.31 22.39
N PHE A 188 -0.71 -21.57 21.73
CA PHE A 188 0.72 -21.88 21.71
C PHE A 188 1.38 -21.58 23.06
N ILE A 189 0.99 -20.46 23.66
CA ILE A 189 1.48 -20.01 24.96
C ILE A 189 1.08 -20.97 26.08
N VAL A 190 -0.15 -21.49 26.07
CA VAL A 190 -0.64 -22.32 27.18
C VAL A 190 -0.38 -23.81 26.92
N PHE A 191 -0.69 -24.30 25.72
CA PHE A 191 -0.70 -25.73 25.42
C PHE A 191 0.45 -26.20 24.53
N GLY A 192 1.19 -25.28 23.91
CA GLY A 192 2.17 -25.56 22.88
C GLY A 192 3.62 -25.25 23.26
N ASP A 193 4.46 -25.20 22.23
CA ASP A 193 5.84 -24.76 22.27
C ASP A 193 5.93 -23.33 21.72
N MET A 194 6.46 -22.40 22.53
CA MET A 194 6.51 -20.97 22.19
C MET A 194 7.67 -20.64 21.24
N SER A 195 8.71 -21.48 21.19
CA SER A 195 9.89 -21.26 20.34
C SER A 195 9.63 -21.64 18.89
N THR A 196 8.91 -22.76 18.69
CA THR A 196 8.53 -23.26 17.37
C THR A 196 7.15 -22.76 16.94
N VAL A 197 6.40 -22.11 17.84
CA VAL A 197 5.01 -21.66 17.65
C VAL A 197 4.15 -22.81 17.12
N THR A 198 4.18 -23.93 17.86
CA THR A 198 3.42 -25.14 17.54
C THR A 198 2.59 -25.63 18.71
N VAL A 199 1.41 -26.21 18.44
CA VAL A 199 0.54 -26.78 19.48
C VAL A 199 -0.18 -28.02 18.95
N LYS A 200 -0.38 -29.04 19.80
CA LYS A 200 -1.14 -30.23 19.42
C LYS A 200 -2.60 -29.88 19.19
N LYS A 201 -3.12 -30.18 18.00
CA LYS A 201 -4.52 -29.93 17.59
C LYS A 201 -5.52 -30.43 18.62
N LYS A 202 -5.33 -31.67 19.09
CA LYS A 202 -6.19 -32.31 20.11
C LYS A 202 -6.28 -31.54 21.43
N PHE A 203 -5.26 -30.77 21.82
CA PHE A 203 -5.31 -29.95 23.04
C PHE A 203 -6.20 -28.74 22.84
N VAL A 204 -6.10 -28.11 21.66
CA VAL A 204 -6.90 -26.93 21.31
C VAL A 204 -8.37 -27.32 21.15
N GLU A 205 -8.67 -28.39 20.42
CA GLU A 205 -10.04 -28.88 20.24
C GLU A 205 -10.69 -29.23 21.58
N TYR A 206 -10.01 -30.04 22.40
CA TYR A 206 -10.51 -30.42 23.72
C TYR A 206 -10.79 -29.19 24.61
N PHE A 207 -9.87 -28.22 24.61
CA PHE A 207 -10.01 -27.00 25.41
C PHE A 207 -11.23 -26.17 25.00
N PHE A 208 -11.43 -25.92 23.70
CA PHE A 208 -12.56 -25.11 23.23
C PHE A 208 -13.90 -25.83 23.40
N GLU A 209 -13.96 -27.13 23.11
CA GLU A 209 -15.20 -27.92 23.14
C GLU A 209 -15.69 -28.20 24.58
N ASN A 210 -14.76 -28.33 25.54
CA ASN A 210 -15.09 -28.73 26.91
C ASN A 210 -14.89 -27.61 27.94
N GLU A 211 -14.23 -26.50 27.56
CA GLU A 211 -13.76 -25.46 28.49
C GLU A 211 -13.11 -26.10 29.74
N ARG A 212 -12.12 -26.96 29.44
CA ARG A 212 -11.42 -27.83 30.39
C ARG A 212 -9.94 -27.92 30.04
N LEU A 213 -9.07 -27.93 31.04
CA LEU A 213 -7.63 -28.13 30.83
C LEU A 213 -7.37 -29.57 30.33
N PRO A 214 -6.59 -29.78 29.25
CA PRO A 214 -6.40 -31.09 28.62
C PRO A 214 -5.41 -32.01 29.39
N THR A 215 -5.47 -32.02 30.72
CA THR A 215 -4.57 -32.80 31.59
C THR A 215 -4.69 -34.30 31.34
N GLU A 216 -5.89 -34.80 31.08
CA GLU A 216 -6.14 -36.21 30.73
C GLU A 216 -5.58 -36.62 29.35
N LEU A 217 -5.36 -35.64 28.46
CA LEU A 217 -4.66 -35.86 27.19
C LEU A 217 -3.13 -35.74 27.32
N GLY A 218 -2.63 -35.51 28.53
CA GLY A 218 -1.22 -35.40 28.87
C GLY A 218 -0.64 -33.99 28.84
N TRP A 219 -1.47 -32.94 28.77
CA TRP A 219 -0.99 -31.57 28.97
C TRP A 219 -0.55 -31.35 30.42
N ARG A 220 0.52 -30.57 30.58
CA ARG A 220 1.00 -30.10 31.88
C ARG A 220 1.29 -28.62 31.78
N LYS A 221 1.04 -27.90 32.88
CA LYS A 221 1.44 -26.50 33.05
C LYS A 221 2.95 -26.34 32.77
N LYS A 222 3.33 -25.23 32.15
CA LYS A 222 4.75 -24.90 31.91
C LYS A 222 5.53 -24.79 33.22
N VAL A 223 6.79 -25.19 33.16
CA VAL A 223 7.73 -25.10 34.30
C VAL A 223 8.22 -23.66 34.43
N ASP A 224 8.65 -23.06 33.32
CA ASP A 224 9.09 -21.68 33.28
C ASP A 224 7.90 -20.72 33.33
N PRO A 225 8.02 -19.57 34.03
CA PRO A 225 6.97 -18.56 34.05
C PRO A 225 6.69 -18.02 32.64
N VAL A 226 5.41 -17.89 32.31
CA VAL A 226 4.98 -17.20 31.09
C VAL A 226 4.97 -15.71 31.35
N THR A 227 5.77 -14.98 30.59
CA THR A 227 5.95 -13.53 30.74
C THR A 227 5.28 -12.74 29.63
N LEU A 228 5.17 -11.42 29.83
CA LEU A 228 4.73 -10.48 28.79
C LEU A 228 5.61 -10.56 27.53
N GLU A 229 6.91 -10.78 27.69
CA GLU A 229 7.84 -10.95 26.57
C GLU A 229 7.49 -12.19 25.75
N ASN A 230 7.16 -13.32 26.41
CA ASN A 230 6.73 -14.52 25.71
C ASN A 230 5.43 -14.29 24.91
N ILE A 231 4.45 -13.61 25.52
CA ILE A 231 3.19 -13.27 24.83
C ILE A 231 3.49 -12.40 23.61
N THR A 232 4.30 -11.34 23.78
CA THR A 232 4.62 -10.40 22.71
C THR A 232 5.35 -11.09 21.56
N ALA A 233 6.31 -11.97 21.86
CA ALA A 233 7.07 -12.71 20.84
C ALA A 233 6.18 -13.65 20.01
N VAL A 234 5.29 -14.41 20.67
CA VAL A 234 4.39 -15.34 19.98
C VAL A 234 3.29 -14.59 19.21
N SER A 235 2.71 -13.54 19.79
CA SER A 235 1.75 -12.67 19.10
C SER A 235 2.37 -12.01 17.87
N HIS A 236 3.64 -11.60 17.93
CA HIS A 236 4.38 -11.11 16.77
C HIS A 236 4.61 -12.20 15.72
N ALA A 237 5.01 -13.42 16.12
CA ALA A 237 5.19 -14.53 15.18
C ALA A 237 3.89 -14.92 14.48
N ILE A 238 2.75 -14.85 15.17
CA ILE A 238 1.43 -14.98 14.56
C ILE A 238 1.16 -13.80 13.67
N GLY A 239 1.39 -12.57 14.14
CA GLY A 239 1.34 -11.32 13.38
C GLY A 239 2.04 -11.41 12.02
N VAL A 240 3.22 -12.02 11.98
CA VAL A 240 3.98 -12.26 10.74
C VAL A 240 3.34 -13.34 9.86
N ALA A 241 2.80 -14.40 10.45
CA ALA A 241 2.08 -15.47 9.73
C ALA A 241 0.66 -15.05 9.29
N THR A 242 0.11 -14.03 9.94
CA THR A 242 -1.18 -13.40 9.65
C THR A 242 -0.98 -12.13 8.84
N SER A 243 -1.28 -12.14 7.55
CA SER A 243 -1.69 -10.87 6.91
C SER A 243 -3.12 -10.54 7.36
N LEU A 244 -3.30 -10.20 8.64
CA LEU A 244 -4.54 -9.61 9.15
C LEU A 244 -4.57 -8.12 8.78
N LEU A 245 -5.80 -7.61 8.65
CA LEU A 245 -6.14 -6.37 7.94
C LEU A 245 -5.90 -5.08 8.75
N THR A 246 -4.82 -4.93 9.52
CA THR A 246 -4.49 -3.62 10.12
C THR A 246 -3.01 -3.25 10.13
N THR A 247 -2.78 -1.97 9.86
CA THR A 247 -1.49 -1.29 9.83
C THR A 247 -0.83 -1.18 11.22
N ASP A 248 0.50 -1.28 11.26
CA ASP A 248 1.34 -1.14 12.44
C ASP A 248 1.02 0.12 13.27
N SER A 249 0.91 0.02 14.60
CA SER A 249 0.62 1.17 15.47
C SER A 249 1.76 2.20 15.57
N LYS A 250 2.93 1.89 14.99
CA LYS A 250 3.99 2.89 14.75
C LYS A 250 3.71 3.75 13.51
N SER A 251 2.86 3.30 12.58
CA SER A 251 2.53 4.02 11.34
C SER A 251 1.34 4.98 11.48
N ALA A 252 0.41 4.79 12.42
CA ALA A 252 -0.79 5.64 12.54
C ALA A 252 -0.53 7.15 12.78
N PRO A 253 0.56 7.59 13.46
CA PRO A 253 0.98 8.98 13.47
C PRO A 253 1.48 9.45 12.10
N SER A 254 2.25 8.60 11.42
CA SER A 254 2.80 8.87 10.09
C SER A 254 1.72 8.89 8.99
N ASP A 255 0.72 8.00 9.02
CA ASP A 255 -0.32 7.89 8.00
C ASP A 255 -1.29 9.05 8.07
N PHE A 256 -1.63 9.52 9.28
CA PHE A 256 -2.41 10.75 9.45
C PHE A 256 -1.64 12.00 9.04
N GLN A 257 -0.34 12.07 9.36
CA GLN A 257 0.51 13.20 8.96
C GLN A 257 0.74 13.23 7.45
N ARG A 258 0.92 12.07 6.82
CA ARG A 258 1.03 11.89 5.36
C ARG A 258 -0.28 12.27 4.68
N TYR A 259 -1.41 11.74 5.16
CA TYR A 259 -2.74 12.13 4.67
C TYR A 259 -2.97 13.63 4.81
N HIS A 260 -2.59 14.23 5.93
CA HIS A 260 -2.64 15.68 6.11
C HIS A 260 -1.81 16.44 5.09
N THR A 261 -0.55 16.06 4.91
CA THR A 261 0.33 16.73 3.96
C THR A 261 -0.17 16.58 2.52
N TYR A 262 -0.75 15.44 2.15
CA TYR A 262 -1.42 15.27 0.86
C TYR A 262 -2.66 16.17 0.73
N ALA A 263 -3.62 16.03 1.65
CA ALA A 263 -4.88 16.74 1.59
C ALA A 263 -4.66 18.26 1.59
N ASP A 264 -3.71 18.76 2.38
CA ASP A 264 -3.36 20.17 2.40
C ASP A 264 -2.74 20.64 1.08
N SER A 265 -1.97 19.79 0.39
CA SER A 265 -1.46 20.08 -0.95
C SER A 265 -2.57 20.20 -1.99
N VAL A 266 -3.55 19.28 -1.96
CA VAL A 266 -4.75 19.34 -2.82
C VAL A 266 -5.55 20.60 -2.55
N LEU A 267 -5.81 20.91 -1.28
CA LEU A 267 -6.55 22.10 -0.87
C LEU A 267 -5.82 23.40 -1.24
N THR A 268 -4.48 23.44 -1.14
CA THR A 268 -3.68 24.58 -1.60
C THR A 268 -3.83 24.81 -3.10
N LYS A 269 -3.85 23.74 -3.89
CA LYS A 269 -4.06 23.83 -5.34
C LYS A 269 -5.44 24.44 -5.65
N PHE A 270 -6.49 23.93 -5.00
CA PHE A 270 -7.84 24.47 -5.17
C PHE A 270 -7.97 25.90 -4.68
N GLU A 271 -7.35 26.27 -3.56
CA GLU A 271 -7.32 27.65 -3.07
C GLU A 271 -6.66 28.59 -4.09
N GLY A 272 -5.49 28.21 -4.63
CA GLY A 272 -4.84 28.97 -5.68
C GLY A 272 -5.68 29.08 -6.95
N GLU A 273 -6.50 28.06 -7.24
CA GLU A 273 -7.51 28.05 -8.32
C GLU A 273 -8.85 28.70 -7.93
N CYS A 274 -9.02 29.23 -6.74
CA CYS A 274 -10.17 30.06 -6.36
C CYS A 274 -9.74 31.52 -6.10
N ASP A 275 -8.46 31.76 -5.81
CA ASP A 275 -7.92 33.07 -5.41
C ASP A 275 -7.85 34.09 -6.56
N TRP A 276 -7.65 33.65 -7.82
CA TRP A 276 -7.59 34.55 -9.00
C TRP A 276 -8.89 35.32 -9.28
N HIS A 277 -9.96 35.05 -8.53
CA HIS A 277 -11.26 35.69 -8.68
C HIS A 277 -11.69 36.59 -7.51
N THR A 278 -10.87 36.73 -6.47
CA THR A 278 -11.16 37.63 -5.35
C THR A 278 -11.04 39.12 -5.70
N GLU A 279 -10.48 39.46 -6.89
CA GLU A 279 -10.41 40.84 -7.38
C GLU A 279 -11.75 41.41 -7.91
N PHE A 280 -12.81 40.59 -8.00
CA PHE A 280 -14.15 41.07 -8.37
C PHE A 280 -14.87 41.71 -7.16
N ARG A 281 -15.56 42.82 -7.40
CA ARG A 281 -16.28 43.63 -6.40
C ARG A 281 -17.27 42.80 -5.57
N GLU A 282 -17.45 43.16 -4.30
CA GLU A 282 -18.55 42.61 -3.48
C GLU A 282 -19.91 42.92 -4.13
N TYR A 283 -20.70 41.87 -4.41
CA TYR A 283 -22.05 41.99 -4.94
C TYR A 283 -23.08 41.99 -3.81
N HIS A 284 -24.20 42.70 -3.99
CA HIS A 284 -25.33 42.62 -3.05
C HIS A 284 -25.95 41.21 -3.07
N GLN A 285 -26.45 40.74 -1.94
CA GLN A 285 -27.01 39.39 -1.78
C GLN A 285 -28.19 39.08 -2.72
N ASP A 286 -28.92 40.13 -3.14
CA ASP A 286 -30.04 40.05 -4.07
C ASP A 286 -29.63 40.14 -5.57
N ASP A 287 -28.33 40.31 -5.86
CA ASP A 287 -27.82 40.37 -7.23
C ASP A 287 -27.77 38.97 -7.86
N MET A 288 -28.63 38.76 -8.85
CA MET A 288 -28.78 37.49 -9.58
C MET A 288 -28.08 37.50 -10.94
N SER A 289 -27.16 38.43 -11.19
CA SER A 289 -26.31 38.39 -12.37
C SER A 289 -25.43 37.15 -12.39
N ASN A 290 -25.07 36.67 -13.58
CA ASN A 290 -24.17 35.52 -13.72
C ASN A 290 -22.83 35.75 -13.01
N GLU A 291 -22.32 36.98 -13.01
CA GLU A 291 -21.08 37.37 -12.33
C GLU A 291 -21.22 37.24 -10.80
N ALA A 292 -22.33 37.71 -10.22
CA ALA A 292 -22.61 37.59 -8.79
C ALA A 292 -22.84 36.13 -8.34
N ILE A 293 -23.40 35.28 -9.20
CA ILE A 293 -23.57 33.83 -8.92
C ILE A 293 -22.22 33.12 -8.94
N VAL A 294 -21.40 33.37 -9.97
CA VAL A 294 -20.05 32.79 -10.08
C VAL A 294 -19.19 33.22 -8.89
N TRP A 295 -19.20 34.51 -8.55
CA TRP A 295 -18.46 35.02 -7.38
C TRP A 295 -18.88 34.35 -6.06
N ARG A 296 -20.19 34.19 -5.81
CA ARG A 296 -20.70 33.52 -4.60
C ARG A 296 -20.19 32.08 -4.49
N ASN A 297 -20.24 31.33 -5.60
CA ASN A 297 -19.72 29.97 -5.61
C ASN A 297 -18.22 29.93 -5.25
N TYR A 298 -17.41 30.85 -5.79
CA TYR A 298 -15.97 30.93 -5.48
C TYR A 298 -15.72 31.29 -4.01
N ASN A 299 -16.49 32.23 -3.47
CA ASN A 299 -16.41 32.59 -2.06
C ASN A 299 -16.82 31.43 -1.14
N ASP A 300 -17.87 30.68 -1.49
CA ASP A 300 -18.32 29.51 -0.73
C ASP A 300 -17.29 28.37 -0.78
N ALA A 301 -16.70 28.12 -1.96
CA ALA A 301 -15.59 27.18 -2.12
C ALA A 301 -14.39 27.55 -1.24
N TRP A 302 -13.99 28.83 -1.27
CA TRP A 302 -12.87 29.35 -0.47
C TRP A 302 -13.14 29.24 1.03
N ALA A 303 -14.33 29.64 1.49
CA ALA A 303 -14.73 29.51 2.89
C ALA A 303 -14.73 28.05 3.35
N ARG A 304 -15.19 27.13 2.50
CA ARG A 304 -15.20 25.69 2.79
C ARG A 304 -13.81 25.10 2.90
N ILE A 305 -12.88 25.47 2.00
CA ILE A 305 -11.46 25.09 2.10
C ILE A 305 -10.87 25.60 3.44
N GLY A 306 -11.18 26.84 3.80
CA GLY A 306 -10.79 27.44 5.08
C GLY A 306 -11.31 26.66 6.30
N ASN A 307 -12.59 26.29 6.28
CA ASN A 307 -13.23 25.51 7.36
C ASN A 307 -12.60 24.12 7.53
N ILE A 308 -12.27 23.45 6.42
CA ILE A 308 -11.58 22.15 6.43
C ILE A 308 -10.19 22.27 7.06
N ARG A 309 -9.41 23.29 6.67
CA ARG A 309 -8.09 23.55 7.27
C ARG A 309 -8.18 23.88 8.76
N TYR A 310 -9.17 24.67 9.14
CA TYR A 310 -9.40 25.03 10.53
C TYR A 310 -9.78 23.81 11.37
N ALA A 311 -10.68 22.96 10.88
CA ALA A 311 -11.02 21.68 11.51
C ALA A 311 -9.79 20.78 11.68
N TRP A 312 -8.91 20.72 10.66
CA TRP A 312 -7.68 19.94 10.72
C TRP A 312 -6.70 20.45 11.79
N LYS A 313 -6.49 21.77 11.84
CA LYS A 313 -5.61 22.40 12.83
C LYS A 313 -6.06 22.06 14.26
N ARG A 314 -7.37 22.12 14.53
CA ARG A 314 -7.94 21.71 15.83
C ARG A 314 -7.69 20.23 16.14
N LEU A 315 -7.83 19.34 15.15
CA LEU A 315 -7.55 17.91 15.32
C LEU A 315 -6.06 17.64 15.64
N LEU A 316 -5.14 18.32 14.95
CA LEU A 316 -3.70 18.20 15.19
C LEU A 316 -3.27 18.76 16.55
N GLU A 317 -3.83 19.90 16.96
CA GLU A 317 -3.55 20.52 18.26
C GLU A 317 -4.00 19.61 19.42
N LYS A 318 -5.21 19.02 19.33
CA LYS A 318 -5.70 18.03 20.31
C LYS A 318 -4.88 16.74 20.34
N ARG A 319 -4.41 16.26 19.18
CA ARG A 319 -3.56 15.05 19.13
C ARG A 319 -2.17 15.30 19.72
N ARG A 320 -1.65 16.52 19.61
CA ARG A 320 -0.36 16.95 20.21
C ARG A 320 -0.45 17.20 21.71
N SER A 321 -1.61 17.57 22.24
CA SER A 321 -1.82 17.76 23.69
C SER A 321 -2.01 16.45 24.46
N GLY A 322 -2.16 15.30 23.78
CA GLY A 322 -2.36 14.00 24.42
C GLY A 322 -3.77 13.80 25.01
N GLU A 323 -4.72 14.69 24.68
CA GLU A 323 -6.13 14.47 24.99
C GLU A 323 -6.66 13.30 24.15
N ASP A 324 -7.42 12.40 24.80
CA ASP A 324 -8.00 11.23 24.12
C ASP A 324 -8.97 11.71 23.05
N VAL A 325 -8.54 11.57 21.79
CA VAL A 325 -9.30 11.99 20.61
C VAL A 325 -10.69 11.32 20.61
N ARG A 326 -10.88 10.19 21.30
CA ARG A 326 -12.13 9.42 21.40
C ARG A 326 -13.35 10.17 21.95
N GLU A 327 -13.18 11.21 22.77
CA GLU A 327 -14.34 11.96 23.32
C GLU A 327 -14.92 13.03 22.36
N SER A 328 -14.29 13.25 21.20
CA SER A 328 -14.63 14.36 20.29
C SER A 328 -15.44 13.95 19.04
N TRP A 329 -15.86 12.69 18.92
CA TRP A 329 -16.50 12.15 17.69
C TRP A 329 -18.02 11.99 17.81
N GLY A 330 -18.64 12.70 18.75
CA GLY A 330 -20.10 12.83 18.89
C GLY A 330 -20.52 14.29 18.83
N PRO A 331 -21.77 14.60 18.44
CA PRO A 331 -22.28 15.97 18.43
C PRO A 331 -22.13 16.58 19.83
N ALA A 332 -21.58 17.79 19.89
CA ALA A 332 -21.22 18.45 21.14
C ALA A 332 -22.40 18.51 22.13
N GLY A 333 -22.29 17.75 23.23
CA GLY A 333 -23.21 17.84 24.34
C GLY A 333 -23.07 19.18 25.05
N LYS A 334 -24.18 19.92 25.16
CA LYS A 334 -24.29 21.21 25.84
C LYS A 334 -23.74 21.15 27.28
N GLY A 335 -22.59 21.78 27.50
CA GLY A 335 -21.97 22.01 28.80
C GLY A 335 -21.64 23.49 28.98
N ASN A 336 -22.21 24.10 30.02
CA ASN A 336 -22.46 25.52 30.17
C ASN A 336 -21.24 26.35 30.66
N LYS A 337 -20.99 27.52 30.04
CA LYS A 337 -20.34 28.78 30.50
C LYS A 337 -19.71 29.46 29.28
N GLY A 338 -20.08 30.64 28.77
CA GLY A 338 -20.96 31.70 29.20
C GLY A 338 -20.31 33.03 28.80
N LEU A 339 -20.68 33.61 27.65
CA LEU A 339 -20.98 35.04 27.41
C LEU A 339 -21.17 35.30 25.89
N HIS A 340 -22.31 35.92 25.56
CA HIS A 340 -22.68 36.63 24.33
C HIS A 340 -22.87 35.88 23.00
N GLU A 341 -24.15 35.58 22.75
CA GLU A 341 -24.93 35.70 21.51
C GLU A 341 -24.20 36.18 20.22
N SER A 342 -23.84 35.22 19.36
CA SER A 342 -24.04 35.23 17.88
C SER A 342 -23.61 33.91 17.18
N ILE A 343 -23.21 32.87 17.91
CA ILE A 343 -22.51 31.68 17.37
C ILE A 343 -23.46 30.49 17.20
N ALA A 344 -24.53 30.63 16.41
CA ALA A 344 -25.46 29.51 16.15
C ALA A 344 -25.38 28.98 14.71
N GLU A 345 -24.77 29.71 13.77
CA GLU A 345 -24.59 29.30 12.36
C GLU A 345 -23.16 28.80 12.06
N GLU A 346 -22.18 29.08 12.93
CA GLU A 346 -20.76 28.69 12.73
C GLU A 346 -20.45 27.20 12.98
N ASP A 347 -21.38 26.41 13.53
CA ASP A 347 -21.11 25.01 13.93
C ASP A 347 -21.41 23.98 12.81
N ASP A 348 -22.43 24.18 11.97
CA ASP A 348 -22.85 23.16 10.98
C ASP A 348 -21.80 22.95 9.86
N HIS A 349 -21.21 24.04 9.36
CA HIS A 349 -20.14 23.96 8.35
C HIS A 349 -18.85 23.33 8.90
N LEU A 350 -18.58 23.48 10.20
CA LEU A 350 -17.45 22.85 10.86
C LEU A 350 -17.69 21.35 11.09
N VAL A 351 -18.92 20.96 11.40
CA VAL A 351 -19.33 19.55 11.52
C VAL A 351 -19.24 18.83 10.18
N ASP A 352 -19.71 19.43 9.09
CA ASP A 352 -19.58 18.87 7.73
C ASP A 352 -18.11 18.70 7.35
N ALA A 353 -17.28 19.74 7.56
CA ALA A 353 -15.85 19.67 7.31
C ALA A 353 -15.17 18.54 8.11
N GLN A 354 -15.50 18.37 9.40
CA GLN A 354 -14.97 17.28 10.22
C GLN A 354 -15.41 15.89 9.74
N ALA A 355 -16.66 15.74 9.30
CA ALA A 355 -17.20 14.50 8.78
C ALA A 355 -16.51 14.09 7.47
N ILE A 356 -16.32 15.03 6.54
CA ILE A 356 -15.62 14.80 5.27
C ILE A 356 -14.17 14.39 5.52
N LEU A 357 -13.47 15.07 6.42
CA LEU A 357 -12.09 14.75 6.77
C LEU A 357 -11.95 13.37 7.39
N THR A 358 -12.84 13.05 8.33
CA THR A 358 -12.89 11.76 9.03
C THR A 358 -13.17 10.61 8.07
N GLY A 359 -14.22 10.76 7.25
CA GLY A 359 -14.63 9.74 6.30
C GLY A 359 -13.56 9.49 5.24
N SER A 360 -12.97 10.57 4.72
CA SER A 360 -11.93 10.49 3.70
C SER A 360 -10.61 9.92 4.26
N PHE A 361 -10.19 10.30 5.47
CA PHE A 361 -9.03 9.69 6.13
C PHE A 361 -9.22 8.19 6.36
N SER A 362 -10.41 7.77 6.81
CA SER A 362 -10.69 6.36 7.09
C SER A 362 -10.63 5.52 5.82
N LYS A 363 -11.24 6.02 4.72
CA LYS A 363 -11.17 5.38 3.39
C LYS A 363 -9.73 5.32 2.88
N TYR A 364 -9.01 6.44 2.99
CA TYR A 364 -7.61 6.54 2.60
C TYR A 364 -6.74 5.52 3.33
N ALA A 365 -6.85 5.46 4.67
CA ALA A 365 -6.05 4.56 5.50
C ALA A 365 -6.36 3.09 5.19
N ALA A 366 -7.64 2.75 4.98
CA ALA A 366 -8.04 1.41 4.59
C ALA A 366 -7.47 1.01 3.21
N ALA A 367 -7.53 1.91 2.23
CA ALA A 367 -6.99 1.66 0.88
C ALA A 367 -5.46 1.46 0.89
N HIS A 368 -4.73 2.26 1.66
CA HIS A 368 -3.27 2.13 1.78
C HIS A 368 -2.87 0.87 2.53
N ALA A 369 -3.61 0.49 3.58
CA ALA A 369 -3.41 -0.78 4.27
C ALA A 369 -3.60 -1.97 3.33
N ASP A 370 -4.66 -1.94 2.51
CA ASP A 370 -4.93 -3.01 1.56
C ASP A 370 -3.89 -3.06 0.44
N GLN A 371 -3.43 -1.90 -0.05
CA GLN A 371 -2.31 -1.81 -1.00
C GLN A 371 -1.03 -2.43 -0.44
N VAL A 372 -0.64 -2.08 0.78
CA VAL A 372 0.53 -2.67 1.46
C VAL A 372 0.38 -4.18 1.52
N ARG A 373 -0.79 -4.68 1.92
CA ARG A 373 -1.07 -6.11 2.02
C ARG A 373 -0.93 -6.82 0.68
N ILE A 374 -1.65 -6.38 -0.36
CA ILE A 374 -1.75 -7.12 -1.63
C ILE A 374 -0.45 -7.13 -2.45
N VAL A 375 0.42 -6.14 -2.23
CA VAL A 375 1.75 -6.12 -2.86
C VAL A 375 2.73 -6.93 -2.03
N SER A 376 2.78 -6.74 -0.71
CA SER A 376 3.75 -7.43 0.15
C SER A 376 3.56 -8.96 0.14
N ASP A 377 2.31 -9.44 0.10
CA ASP A 377 2.00 -10.88 0.01
C ASP A 377 2.02 -11.42 -1.44
N LYS A 378 2.40 -10.57 -2.42
CA LYS A 378 2.41 -10.86 -3.86
C LYS A 378 1.05 -11.33 -4.40
N SER A 379 -0.06 -11.08 -3.72
CA SER A 379 -1.39 -11.52 -4.17
C SER A 379 -1.87 -10.74 -5.38
N PHE A 380 -1.52 -9.44 -5.47
CA PHE A 380 -1.83 -8.60 -6.62
C PHE A 380 -1.19 -9.16 -7.90
N VAL A 381 0.14 -9.32 -7.92
CA VAL A 381 0.87 -9.82 -9.10
C VAL A 381 0.47 -11.25 -9.48
N ARG A 382 0.20 -12.13 -8.50
CA ARG A 382 -0.32 -13.48 -8.76
C ARG A 382 -1.73 -13.47 -9.35
N SER A 383 -2.58 -12.55 -8.92
CA SER A 383 -3.95 -12.42 -9.44
C SER A 383 -3.95 -11.87 -10.86
N VAL A 384 -3.13 -10.86 -11.14
CA VAL A 384 -2.94 -10.34 -12.50
C VAL A 384 -2.38 -11.42 -13.42
N ALA A 385 -1.33 -12.14 -13.02
CA ALA A 385 -0.78 -13.24 -13.81
C ALA A 385 -1.84 -14.32 -14.10
N ARG A 386 -2.65 -14.71 -13.11
CA ARG A 386 -3.77 -15.65 -13.33
C ARG A 386 -4.84 -15.13 -14.28
N ALA A 387 -5.07 -13.83 -14.33
CA ALA A 387 -5.97 -13.23 -15.30
C ALA A 387 -5.35 -13.26 -16.71
N LEU A 388 -4.08 -12.88 -16.83
CA LEU A 388 -3.34 -12.90 -18.10
C LEU A 388 -3.22 -14.31 -18.69
N SER A 389 -3.08 -15.36 -17.86
CA SER A 389 -3.03 -16.75 -18.35
C SER A 389 -4.34 -17.24 -18.97
N ARG A 390 -5.44 -16.51 -18.78
CA ARG A 390 -6.76 -16.80 -19.37
C ARG A 390 -7.04 -15.96 -20.61
N CYS A 391 -6.14 -15.05 -21.00
CA CYS A 391 -6.32 -14.23 -22.18
C CYS A 391 -5.93 -15.02 -23.44
N ASP A 392 -6.80 -14.99 -24.46
CA ASP A 392 -6.54 -15.65 -25.75
C ASP A 392 -5.45 -14.95 -26.59
N ARG A 393 -5.06 -13.72 -26.21
CA ARG A 393 -4.05 -12.91 -26.89
C ARG A 393 -2.80 -12.80 -26.05
N VAL A 394 -1.67 -12.65 -26.74
CA VAL A 394 -0.39 -12.49 -26.05
C VAL A 394 -0.38 -11.16 -25.28
N PRO A 395 -0.08 -11.19 -23.98
CA PRO A 395 -0.27 -10.03 -23.12
C PRO A 395 0.77 -8.91 -23.35
N PHE A 396 0.25 -7.69 -23.33
CA PHE A 396 1.00 -6.43 -23.24
C PHE A 396 0.64 -5.79 -21.90
N VAL A 397 1.65 -5.39 -21.12
CA VAL A 397 1.44 -4.77 -19.81
C VAL A 397 1.82 -3.30 -19.89
N TRP A 398 0.93 -2.43 -19.41
CA TRP A 398 1.18 -1.01 -19.31
C TRP A 398 1.09 -0.59 -17.84
N PHE A 399 2.19 -0.08 -17.31
CA PHE A 399 2.25 0.56 -16.01
C PHE A 399 2.09 2.07 -16.22
N ASN A 400 0.99 2.65 -15.74
CA ASN A 400 0.70 4.07 -15.83
C ASN A 400 0.17 4.62 -14.49
N GLU A 401 0.16 5.95 -14.43
CA GLU A 401 -0.37 6.75 -13.32
C GLU A 401 -1.67 7.46 -13.68
N ASP A 402 -2.26 7.13 -14.84
CA ASP A 402 -3.45 7.80 -15.36
C ASP A 402 -4.54 7.84 -14.29
N ARG A 403 -4.82 9.04 -13.77
CA ARG A 403 -6.02 9.28 -12.98
C ARG A 403 -7.18 9.06 -13.93
N ILE A 404 -8.03 8.08 -13.64
CA ILE A 404 -9.30 7.89 -14.36
C ILE A 404 -10.03 9.25 -14.32
N GLY A 405 -10.07 9.98 -15.44
CA GLY A 405 -10.88 11.20 -15.56
C GLY A 405 -10.18 12.55 -15.83
N GLU A 406 -8.89 12.63 -16.19
CA GLU A 406 -8.31 13.94 -16.60
C GLU A 406 -8.92 14.52 -17.91
N GLU A 407 -9.80 13.76 -18.58
CA GLU A 407 -10.66 14.23 -19.66
C GLU A 407 -12.16 14.34 -19.29
N GLU A 408 -12.55 14.48 -18.01
CA GLU A 408 -13.93 14.93 -17.72
C GLU A 408 -14.02 16.47 -17.82
N PRO A 409 -14.73 17.01 -18.83
CA PRO A 409 -14.99 18.44 -18.92
C PRO A 409 -16.01 18.80 -17.82
N GLY A 410 -15.52 19.24 -16.66
CA GLY A 410 -16.36 19.54 -15.49
C GLY A 410 -15.62 19.63 -14.14
N CYS A 411 -14.35 19.21 -14.07
CA CYS A 411 -13.53 19.24 -12.85
C CYS A 411 -12.81 20.58 -12.62
N ASP A 412 -13.53 21.72 -12.61
CA ASP A 412 -12.92 22.94 -12.07
C ASP A 412 -12.86 22.87 -10.53
N ALA A 413 -11.84 23.50 -9.91
CA ALA A 413 -11.65 23.49 -8.46
C ALA A 413 -12.90 23.95 -7.70
N LEU A 414 -13.71 24.81 -8.32
CA LEU A 414 -14.95 25.32 -7.77
C LEU A 414 -16.01 24.23 -7.59
N THR A 415 -16.26 23.43 -8.63
CA THR A 415 -17.23 22.33 -8.63
C THR A 415 -16.83 21.27 -7.63
N ILE A 416 -15.53 20.94 -7.57
CA ILE A 416 -15.01 19.96 -6.62
C ILE A 416 -15.10 20.49 -5.18
N ALA A 417 -14.69 21.73 -4.94
CA ALA A 417 -14.66 22.29 -3.59
C ALA A 417 -16.06 22.52 -3.01
N THR A 418 -17.09 22.73 -3.84
CA THR A 418 -18.48 22.93 -3.39
C THR A 418 -19.29 21.63 -3.24
N ASP A 419 -18.82 20.51 -3.79
CA ASP A 419 -19.46 19.20 -3.68
C ASP A 419 -18.76 18.30 -2.65
N SER A 420 -19.49 17.79 -1.64
CA SER A 420 -18.91 16.94 -0.58
C SER A 420 -18.38 15.61 -1.09
N GLU A 421 -19.06 14.99 -2.05
CA GLU A 421 -18.72 13.68 -2.58
C GLU A 421 -17.53 13.78 -3.53
N ALA A 422 -17.52 14.78 -4.41
CA ALA A 422 -16.39 15.07 -5.29
C ALA A 422 -15.13 15.42 -4.49
N LEU A 423 -15.25 16.28 -3.47
CA LEU A 423 -14.13 16.61 -2.60
C LEU A 423 -13.62 15.38 -1.83
N SER A 424 -14.53 14.57 -1.27
CA SER A 424 -14.15 13.33 -0.59
C SER A 424 -13.47 12.35 -1.56
N HIS A 425 -13.95 12.24 -2.80
CA HIS A 425 -13.35 11.40 -3.81
C HIS A 425 -11.90 11.82 -4.09
N VAL A 426 -11.66 13.10 -4.39
CA VAL A 426 -10.30 13.63 -4.65
C VAL A 426 -9.37 13.43 -3.46
N LEU A 427 -9.85 13.64 -2.23
CA LEU A 427 -9.05 13.42 -1.02
C LEU A 427 -8.69 11.94 -0.77
N THR A 428 -9.34 11.00 -1.47
CA THR A 428 -9.09 9.55 -1.36
C THR A 428 -8.36 8.94 -2.57
N GLN A 429 -7.97 9.75 -3.56
CA GLN A 429 -7.28 9.26 -4.75
C GLN A 429 -5.87 8.74 -4.42
N SER A 430 -5.38 7.83 -5.27
CA SER A 430 -4.01 7.33 -5.19
C SER A 430 -2.99 8.42 -5.47
N HIS A 431 -1.83 8.35 -4.81
CA HIS A 431 -0.73 9.27 -5.04
C HIS A 431 0.07 8.88 -6.28
N ASP A 432 0.43 9.88 -7.08
CA ASP A 432 1.52 9.76 -8.05
C ASP A 432 2.89 9.73 -7.35
N TRP A 433 3.88 9.15 -8.02
CA TRP A 433 5.25 8.96 -7.56
C TRP A 433 5.89 10.26 -7.14
N LEU A 434 5.72 11.33 -7.93
CA LEU A 434 6.32 12.62 -7.59
C LEU A 434 5.72 13.17 -6.29
N SER A 435 4.41 13.05 -6.09
CA SER A 435 3.75 13.45 -4.84
C SER A 435 4.28 12.65 -3.65
N ILE A 436 4.46 11.33 -3.81
CA ILE A 436 5.07 10.48 -2.76
C ILE A 436 6.49 10.98 -2.43
N GLU A 437 7.32 11.22 -3.45
CA GLU A 437 8.74 11.54 -3.28
C GLU A 437 9.04 12.95 -2.81
N SER A 438 8.23 13.93 -3.24
CA SER A 438 8.48 15.35 -2.99
C SER A 438 7.68 15.92 -1.82
N THR A 439 6.53 15.32 -1.52
CA THR A 439 5.54 15.88 -0.59
C THR A 439 5.35 14.98 0.63
N LEU A 440 5.29 13.66 0.44
CA LEU A 440 4.99 12.71 1.51
C LEU A 440 6.22 12.13 2.21
N CYS A 441 7.30 11.89 1.46
CA CYS A 441 8.57 11.40 2.00
C CYS A 441 9.41 12.58 2.51
N LYS A 442 9.62 12.66 3.83
CA LYS A 442 10.41 13.75 4.44
C LYS A 442 11.78 13.29 4.91
N ASP A 443 11.93 12.03 5.30
CA ASP A 443 13.17 11.45 5.85
C ASP A 443 13.42 10.00 5.33
N ASP A 444 14.62 9.45 5.58
CA ASP A 444 15.02 8.09 5.15
C ASP A 444 14.16 6.96 5.77
N ASP A 445 13.44 7.24 6.87
CA ASP A 445 12.52 6.29 7.53
C ASP A 445 11.22 6.03 6.74
N ASP A 446 10.94 6.81 5.69
CA ASP A 446 9.77 6.66 4.82
C ASP A 446 10.03 5.70 3.63
N ALA A 447 11.18 4.98 3.61
CA ALA A 447 11.53 4.03 2.56
C ALA A 447 10.44 2.97 2.28
N GLY A 448 9.64 2.64 3.29
CA GLY A 448 8.47 1.76 3.19
C GLY A 448 7.29 2.30 2.38
N LEU A 449 7.36 3.50 1.77
CA LEU A 449 6.34 3.99 0.83
C LEU A 449 6.59 3.54 -0.62
N PHE A 450 7.81 3.11 -0.94
CA PHE A 450 8.22 2.83 -2.32
C PHE A 450 8.07 1.35 -2.72
N PHE A 451 7.63 0.47 -1.80
CA PHE A 451 7.43 -0.95 -2.10
C PHE A 451 6.52 -1.23 -3.30
N PRO A 452 5.53 -0.38 -3.70
CA PRO A 452 4.76 -0.66 -4.92
C PRO A 452 5.62 -0.67 -6.19
N ALA A 453 6.80 -0.04 -6.18
CA ALA A 453 7.73 -0.06 -7.31
C ALA A 453 8.21 -1.48 -7.62
N SER A 454 8.23 -2.39 -6.64
CA SER A 454 8.57 -3.81 -6.84
C SER A 454 7.68 -4.49 -7.87
N ILE A 455 6.42 -4.04 -8.05
CA ILE A 455 5.50 -4.58 -9.05
C ILE A 455 6.10 -4.54 -10.47
N LEU A 456 6.91 -3.51 -10.76
CA LEU A 456 7.53 -3.31 -12.07
C LEU A 456 8.48 -4.46 -12.46
N THR A 457 9.08 -5.14 -11.48
CA THR A 457 9.92 -6.32 -11.71
C THR A 457 9.21 -7.62 -11.34
N GLU A 458 8.43 -7.63 -10.26
CA GLU A 458 7.74 -8.83 -9.77
C GLU A 458 6.66 -9.34 -10.74
N LEU A 459 5.86 -8.46 -11.37
CA LEU A 459 4.80 -8.91 -12.26
C LEU A 459 5.36 -9.65 -13.50
N PRO A 460 6.37 -9.11 -14.23
CA PRO A 460 7.03 -9.85 -15.30
C PRO A 460 7.62 -11.19 -14.84
N ILE A 461 8.30 -11.21 -13.69
CA ILE A 461 8.88 -12.44 -13.12
C ILE A 461 7.79 -13.49 -12.83
N VAL A 462 6.72 -13.10 -12.15
CA VAL A 462 5.60 -14.02 -11.83
C VAL A 462 4.91 -14.52 -13.10
N CYS A 463 4.78 -13.68 -14.13
CA CYS A 463 4.28 -14.10 -15.44
C CYS A 463 5.20 -15.16 -16.06
N HIS A 464 6.51 -14.91 -16.11
CA HIS A 464 7.51 -15.84 -16.62
C HIS A 464 7.47 -17.20 -15.90
N ASN A 465 7.48 -17.17 -14.57
CA ASN A 465 7.40 -18.38 -13.73
C ASN A 465 6.07 -19.13 -13.88
N SER A 466 5.02 -18.45 -14.35
CA SER A 466 3.73 -19.04 -14.69
C SER A 466 3.60 -19.44 -16.17
N ALA A 467 4.69 -19.47 -16.92
CA ALA A 467 4.76 -19.75 -18.36
C ALA A 467 3.95 -18.76 -19.24
N ILE A 468 3.70 -17.55 -18.74
CA ILE A 468 3.04 -16.46 -19.47
C ILE A 468 4.13 -15.64 -20.15
N ARG A 469 4.11 -15.62 -21.49
CA ARG A 469 5.07 -14.85 -22.28
C ARG A 469 4.53 -13.46 -22.55
N LEU A 470 5.13 -12.45 -21.94
CA LEU A 470 4.85 -11.05 -22.25
C LEU A 470 5.47 -10.68 -23.60
N ARG A 471 4.78 -9.88 -24.42
CA ARG A 471 5.32 -9.38 -25.70
C ARG A 471 5.62 -7.90 -25.69
N GLY A 472 5.06 -7.17 -24.74
CA GLY A 472 5.47 -5.80 -24.55
C GLY A 472 5.18 -5.27 -23.16
N ILE A 473 6.03 -4.32 -22.76
CA ILE A 473 5.92 -3.59 -21.52
C ILE A 473 6.01 -2.09 -21.85
N SER A 474 5.13 -1.29 -21.26
CA SER A 474 5.24 0.16 -21.22
C SER A 474 5.31 0.60 -19.76
N VAL A 475 6.32 1.40 -19.43
CA VAL A 475 6.52 1.96 -18.09
C VAL A 475 6.42 3.47 -18.18
N ASP A 476 5.28 4.01 -17.74
CA ASP A 476 4.99 5.44 -17.68
C ASP A 476 4.74 5.92 -16.23
N CYS A 477 4.86 5.03 -15.24
CA CYS A 477 4.95 5.37 -13.82
C CYS A 477 6.20 4.74 -13.19
N PHE A 478 7.09 5.56 -12.63
CA PHE A 478 8.38 5.11 -12.11
C PHE A 478 8.93 6.09 -11.05
N PRO A 479 9.67 5.63 -10.03
CA PRO A 479 10.29 6.52 -9.04
C PRO A 479 11.26 7.54 -9.67
N LEU A 480 11.12 8.83 -9.36
CA LEU A 480 11.86 9.92 -10.03
C LEU A 480 13.01 10.50 -9.20
N LEU A 481 12.94 10.42 -7.88
CA LEU A 481 13.87 11.06 -6.96
C LEU A 481 14.57 10.05 -6.05
N ARG A 482 13.87 9.03 -5.55
CA ARG A 482 14.36 8.06 -4.55
C ARG A 482 13.58 6.74 -4.63
N GLY A 483 13.82 5.81 -3.71
CA GLY A 483 13.06 4.55 -3.65
C GLY A 483 13.45 3.50 -4.72
N TYR A 484 14.49 3.74 -5.51
CA TYR A 484 14.93 2.84 -6.58
C TYR A 484 15.24 1.41 -6.09
N HIS A 485 15.74 1.27 -4.86
CA HIS A 485 16.07 -0.05 -4.28
C HIS A 485 14.88 -1.02 -4.26
N CYS A 486 13.63 -0.53 -4.23
CA CYS A 486 12.43 -1.37 -4.28
C CYS A 486 12.25 -2.07 -5.64
N LEU A 487 12.94 -1.63 -6.69
CA LEU A 487 12.94 -2.28 -8.00
C LEU A 487 13.79 -3.57 -8.01
N VAL A 488 14.78 -3.67 -7.12
CA VAL A 488 15.75 -4.77 -7.12
C VAL A 488 15.02 -6.06 -6.72
N PRO A 489 15.00 -7.09 -7.59
CA PRO A 489 14.34 -8.35 -7.26
C PRO A 489 14.99 -9.00 -6.02
N PRO A 490 14.19 -9.63 -5.13
CA PRO A 490 14.72 -10.26 -3.92
C PRO A 490 15.58 -11.49 -4.28
N VAL A 491 16.79 -11.55 -3.75
CA VAL A 491 17.66 -12.73 -3.89
C VAL A 491 17.32 -13.73 -2.79
N GLU A 492 16.93 -14.97 -3.15
CA GLU A 492 16.67 -16.01 -2.16
C GLU A 492 17.93 -16.34 -1.36
N ALA A 493 17.83 -16.29 -0.03
CA ALA A 493 18.97 -16.39 0.91
C ALA A 493 19.65 -17.78 0.96
N ASP A 494 19.14 -18.78 0.24
CA ASP A 494 19.59 -20.20 0.35
C ASP A 494 20.53 -20.64 -0.78
N GLN A 495 21.06 -19.71 -1.59
CA GLN A 495 22.00 -20.05 -2.66
C GLN A 495 23.35 -19.37 -2.43
N SER A 496 24.38 -20.18 -2.14
CA SER A 496 25.76 -19.76 -1.91
C SER A 496 26.49 -19.24 -3.16
N VAL A 497 25.77 -18.65 -4.10
CA VAL A 497 26.28 -18.08 -5.35
C VAL A 497 25.77 -16.64 -5.42
N ILE A 498 26.68 -15.69 -5.64
CA ILE A 498 26.31 -14.30 -5.95
C ILE A 498 25.60 -14.33 -7.30
N LEU A 499 24.27 -14.44 -7.27
CA LEU A 499 23.40 -14.32 -8.44
C LEU A 499 23.18 -12.84 -8.71
N ASP A 500 23.32 -12.45 -9.98
CA ASP A 500 22.91 -11.12 -10.44
C ASP A 500 21.40 -10.96 -10.14
N PRO A 501 20.99 -9.99 -9.31
CA PRO A 501 19.58 -9.82 -8.93
C PRO A 501 18.68 -9.51 -10.14
N TRP A 502 19.24 -9.09 -11.26
CA TRP A 502 18.49 -8.79 -12.48
C TRP A 502 18.32 -9.98 -13.41
N ALA A 503 18.97 -11.12 -13.15
CA ALA A 503 18.96 -12.27 -14.05
C ALA A 503 17.55 -12.83 -14.27
N GLU A 504 16.75 -12.95 -13.22
CA GLU A 504 15.37 -13.45 -13.32
C GLU A 504 14.47 -12.45 -14.07
N PHE A 505 14.65 -11.15 -13.82
CA PHE A 505 13.92 -10.11 -14.52
C PHE A 505 14.30 -10.04 -16.02
N ALA A 506 15.58 -10.18 -16.35
CA ALA A 506 16.06 -10.28 -17.73
C ALA A 506 15.49 -11.52 -18.43
N ALA A 507 15.44 -12.67 -17.75
CA ALA A 507 14.80 -13.88 -18.27
C ALA A 507 13.30 -13.67 -18.54
N ALA A 508 12.61 -12.96 -17.64
CA ALA A 508 11.21 -12.59 -17.82
C ALA A 508 10.97 -11.66 -19.01
N CYS A 509 11.94 -10.79 -19.32
CA CYS A 509 11.89 -9.84 -20.43
C CYS A 509 12.48 -10.38 -21.75
N HIS A 510 13.03 -11.60 -21.77
CA HIS A 510 13.76 -12.15 -22.91
C HIS A 510 12.97 -12.16 -24.24
N ASP A 511 11.67 -12.46 -24.16
CA ASP A 511 10.77 -12.61 -25.31
C ASP A 511 10.06 -11.31 -25.72
N LEU A 512 10.37 -10.17 -25.08
CA LEU A 512 9.72 -8.89 -25.38
C LEU A 512 10.03 -8.43 -26.81
N GLU A 513 8.99 -7.95 -27.48
CA GLU A 513 9.07 -7.28 -28.79
C GLU A 513 8.96 -5.77 -28.65
N ILE A 514 8.28 -5.27 -27.62
CA ILE A 514 8.01 -3.84 -27.41
C ILE A 514 8.44 -3.45 -26.00
N PHE A 515 9.33 -2.48 -25.87
CA PHE A 515 9.65 -1.86 -24.59
C PHE A 515 9.57 -0.34 -24.72
N ASN A 516 8.68 0.27 -23.94
CA ASN A 516 8.54 1.71 -23.86
C ASN A 516 8.81 2.17 -22.43
N PHE A 517 9.56 3.27 -22.27
CA PHE A 517 9.83 3.89 -20.99
C PHE A 517 9.68 5.40 -21.10
N GLY A 518 8.79 5.99 -20.30
CA GLY A 518 8.52 7.43 -20.26
C GLY A 518 7.84 7.99 -21.53
N LYS A 519 7.21 7.13 -22.33
CA LYS A 519 6.59 7.47 -23.62
C LYS A 519 5.46 8.48 -23.50
N ARG A 520 4.54 8.23 -22.55
CA ARG A 520 3.39 9.13 -22.29
C ARG A 520 3.66 10.10 -21.15
N GLY A 521 4.90 10.09 -20.67
CA GLY A 521 5.39 10.92 -19.58
C GLY A 521 5.15 10.25 -18.24
N MET A 522 6.18 10.28 -17.39
CA MET A 522 5.94 10.64 -16.01
C MET A 522 5.77 12.17 -16.08
N HIS A 523 4.57 12.70 -15.87
CA HIS A 523 4.10 14.01 -16.39
C HIS A 523 4.81 15.26 -15.83
N CYS A 524 5.97 15.09 -15.21
CA CYS A 524 6.70 16.12 -14.50
C CYS A 524 8.21 15.93 -14.65
N THR A 525 8.95 17.03 -14.60
CA THR A 525 10.41 17.02 -14.39
C THR A 525 10.67 17.62 -13.02
N PRO A 526 11.02 16.82 -12.00
CA PRO A 526 11.21 17.33 -10.64
C PRO A 526 12.38 18.31 -10.58
N LEU A 527 12.34 19.24 -9.63
CA LEU A 527 13.48 20.10 -9.35
C LEU A 527 14.61 19.26 -8.74
N ARG A 528 15.58 18.88 -9.57
CA ARG A 528 16.71 18.05 -9.16
C ARG A 528 18.03 18.81 -9.31
N PRO A 529 18.64 19.32 -8.22
CA PRO A 529 19.84 20.15 -8.32
C PRO A 529 21.11 19.37 -8.72
N GLU A 530 21.14 18.06 -8.45
CA GLU A 530 22.29 17.18 -8.68
C GLU A 530 21.88 15.85 -9.34
N ARG A 531 22.82 15.13 -9.97
CA ARG A 531 22.54 13.80 -10.50
C ARG A 531 22.25 12.81 -9.37
N GLN A 532 21.49 11.75 -9.67
CA GLN A 532 21.34 10.62 -8.77
C GLN A 532 22.68 10.04 -8.32
N SER A 533 22.67 9.40 -7.15
CA SER A 533 23.84 8.68 -6.66
C SER A 533 24.27 7.59 -7.65
N ILE A 534 25.55 7.19 -7.59
CA ILE A 534 26.09 6.11 -8.43
C ILE A 534 25.29 4.82 -8.23
N SER A 535 24.83 4.54 -7.01
CA SER A 535 24.03 3.37 -6.67
C SER A 535 22.66 3.41 -7.35
N ASP A 536 21.97 4.55 -7.29
CA ASP A 536 20.66 4.72 -7.92
C ASP A 536 20.74 4.62 -9.44
N LEU A 537 21.76 5.25 -10.05
CA LEU A 537 22.04 5.13 -11.47
C LEU A 537 22.29 3.68 -11.88
N ALA A 538 23.00 2.91 -11.06
CA ALA A 538 23.23 1.49 -11.33
C ALA A 538 21.91 0.70 -11.33
N ILE A 539 20.99 0.98 -10.39
CA ILE A 539 19.68 0.33 -10.32
C ILE A 539 18.81 0.70 -11.54
N ILE A 540 18.68 2.00 -11.86
CA ILE A 540 17.89 2.46 -13.01
C ILE A 540 18.43 1.85 -14.30
N ASN A 541 19.75 1.90 -14.50
CA ASN A 541 20.39 1.36 -15.69
C ASN A 541 20.22 -0.15 -15.78
N SER A 542 20.28 -0.87 -14.66
CA SER A 542 20.12 -2.33 -14.65
C SER A 542 18.68 -2.74 -14.90
N PHE A 543 17.69 -2.02 -14.34
CA PHE A 543 16.27 -2.25 -14.64
C PHE A 543 15.98 -2.09 -16.14
N ILE A 544 16.35 -0.94 -16.73
CA ILE A 544 16.08 -0.68 -18.15
C ILE A 544 16.92 -1.62 -19.02
N GLY A 545 18.19 -1.82 -18.69
CA GLY A 545 19.11 -2.70 -19.42
C GLY A 545 18.65 -4.15 -19.45
N ALA A 546 18.21 -4.70 -18.31
CA ALA A 546 17.66 -6.05 -18.21
C ALA A 546 16.36 -6.21 -19.00
N ALA A 547 15.52 -5.17 -19.07
CA ALA A 547 14.28 -5.22 -19.85
C ALA A 547 14.51 -5.23 -21.37
N ILE A 548 15.61 -4.64 -21.85
CA ILE A 548 15.91 -4.49 -23.29
C ILE A 548 16.98 -5.45 -23.81
N SER A 549 17.50 -6.35 -22.98
CA SER A 549 18.55 -7.31 -23.37
C SER A 549 18.05 -8.48 -24.22
N GLY A 550 16.72 -8.65 -24.33
CA GLY A 550 16.12 -9.70 -25.15
C GLY A 550 16.45 -9.57 -26.66
N PRO A 551 16.76 -10.68 -27.36
CA PRO A 551 17.12 -10.65 -28.78
C PRO A 551 15.92 -10.39 -29.71
N HIS A 552 14.70 -10.48 -29.18
CA HIS A 552 13.45 -10.36 -29.95
C HIS A 552 12.87 -8.94 -30.00
N LEU A 553 13.53 -7.98 -29.35
CA LEU A 553 13.07 -6.59 -29.29
C LEU A 553 12.96 -5.98 -30.69
N GLN A 554 11.83 -5.35 -31.00
CA GLN A 554 11.52 -4.75 -32.30
C GLN A 554 11.13 -3.27 -32.16
N GLU A 555 10.49 -2.88 -31.08
CA GLU A 555 10.14 -1.50 -30.78
C GLU A 555 10.77 -1.08 -29.46
N PHE A 556 11.59 -0.03 -29.52
CA PHE A 556 12.27 0.53 -28.36
C PHE A 556 12.01 2.03 -28.31
N GLU A 557 11.44 2.47 -27.20
CA GLU A 557 11.11 3.87 -26.94
C GLU A 557 11.60 4.25 -25.54
N LEU A 558 12.52 5.21 -25.45
CA LEU A 558 13.12 5.66 -24.21
C LEU A 558 13.09 7.19 -24.12
N SER A 559 12.35 7.70 -23.14
CA SER A 559 12.33 9.11 -22.78
C SER A 559 12.85 9.29 -21.35
N MET A 560 13.94 10.05 -21.21
CA MET A 560 14.53 10.37 -19.90
C MET A 560 14.23 11.80 -19.46
N SER A 561 13.17 12.43 -19.99
CA SER A 561 12.79 13.81 -19.64
C SER A 561 12.59 14.03 -18.13
N PRO A 562 11.92 13.12 -17.40
CA PRO A 562 11.77 13.24 -15.94
C PRO A 562 13.08 13.11 -15.16
N PHE A 563 14.16 12.69 -15.82
CA PHE A 563 15.45 12.45 -15.22
C PHE A 563 16.49 13.55 -15.48
N ARG A 564 16.07 14.71 -15.99
CA ARG A 564 16.97 15.87 -16.14
C ARG A 564 17.35 16.46 -14.79
N VAL A 565 18.57 17.01 -14.70
CA VAL A 565 19.04 17.80 -13.56
C VAL A 565 18.79 19.27 -13.86
N ARG A 566 18.16 19.98 -12.93
CA ARG A 566 17.85 21.41 -13.02
C ARG A 566 18.49 22.15 -11.85
N ARG A 567 19.54 22.95 -12.11
CA ARG A 567 20.26 23.72 -11.08
C ARG A 567 19.49 24.99 -10.70
N ARG A 568 19.58 25.42 -9.43
CA ARG A 568 18.86 26.60 -8.92
C ARG A 568 19.65 27.89 -9.22
N GLY A 569 19.10 28.80 -10.03
CA GLY A 569 19.66 30.13 -10.31
C GLY A 569 18.59 31.10 -10.85
N ALA A 570 18.70 32.39 -10.51
CA ALA A 570 17.72 33.46 -10.73
C ALA A 570 17.47 33.87 -12.20
N ASP A 571 17.81 33.01 -13.16
CA ASP A 571 17.55 33.22 -14.57
C ASP A 571 16.89 31.95 -15.08
N ARG A 572 15.63 32.05 -15.54
CA ARG A 572 14.76 30.91 -15.92
C ARG A 572 15.27 30.09 -17.13
N LYS A 573 16.55 30.24 -17.51
CA LYS A 573 17.20 29.69 -18.70
C LYS A 573 18.49 28.88 -18.43
N LYS A 574 18.84 28.55 -17.18
CA LYS A 574 20.18 27.99 -16.86
C LYS A 574 20.21 26.46 -16.74
N GLU A 575 20.90 25.85 -17.72
CA GLU A 575 21.57 24.53 -17.74
C GLU A 575 20.80 23.35 -17.12
N GLU A 576 20.08 22.62 -17.98
CA GLU A 576 19.56 21.28 -17.65
C GLU A 576 20.54 20.20 -18.11
N ASP A 577 21.05 19.36 -17.20
CA ASP A 577 21.89 18.22 -17.59
C ASP A 577 21.00 17.02 -17.93
N LEU A 578 21.15 16.46 -19.14
CA LEU A 578 20.41 15.27 -19.60
C LEU A 578 20.93 13.99 -18.95
N TYR A 579 20.09 12.94 -18.92
CA TYR A 579 20.44 11.63 -18.36
C TYR A 579 21.37 10.85 -19.29
N VAL A 580 22.47 10.29 -18.76
CA VAL A 580 23.45 9.56 -19.56
C VAL A 580 23.00 8.10 -19.78
N VAL A 581 22.69 7.73 -21.02
CA VAL A 581 22.10 6.41 -21.36
C VAL A 581 23.06 5.42 -22.00
N SER A 582 24.35 5.75 -22.14
CA SER A 582 25.31 4.90 -22.86
C SER A 582 25.39 3.45 -22.32
N SER A 583 25.31 3.28 -21.00
CA SER A 583 25.32 1.97 -20.34
C SER A 583 24.04 1.16 -20.60
N ILE A 584 22.89 1.82 -20.60
CA ILE A 584 21.59 1.19 -20.91
C ILE A 584 21.62 0.63 -22.33
N LEU A 585 22.01 1.45 -23.30
CA LEU A 585 21.94 1.07 -24.72
C LEU A 585 22.94 -0.03 -25.09
N ALA A 586 24.02 -0.20 -24.31
CA ALA A 586 24.96 -1.31 -24.48
C ALA A 586 24.33 -2.68 -24.18
N ALA A 587 23.19 -2.73 -23.46
CA ALA A 587 22.47 -3.97 -23.19
C ALA A 587 21.63 -4.45 -24.38
N ILE A 588 21.42 -3.63 -25.42
CA ILE A 588 20.59 -4.03 -26.57
C ILE A 588 21.32 -5.10 -27.39
N GLU A 589 20.81 -6.33 -27.35
CA GLU A 589 21.31 -7.45 -28.17
C GLU A 589 20.55 -7.62 -29.50
N SER A 590 19.34 -7.05 -29.60
CA SER A 590 18.53 -7.15 -30.80
C SER A 590 19.20 -6.49 -32.01
N THR A 591 19.03 -7.11 -33.18
CA THR A 591 19.42 -6.57 -34.49
C THR A 591 18.21 -6.31 -35.39
N GLN A 592 17.01 -6.35 -34.79
CA GLN A 592 15.73 -6.33 -35.50
C GLN A 592 14.88 -5.11 -35.16
N LEU A 593 15.46 -4.05 -34.58
CA LEU A 593 14.70 -2.86 -34.20
C LEU A 593 14.08 -2.19 -35.43
N ARG A 594 12.75 -2.08 -35.42
CA ARG A 594 11.93 -1.49 -36.48
C ARG A 594 11.47 -0.09 -36.10
N LYS A 595 11.29 0.16 -34.80
CA LYS A 595 10.95 1.46 -34.25
C LYS A 595 11.92 1.81 -33.14
N ILE A 596 12.58 2.97 -33.28
CA ILE A 596 13.49 3.53 -32.29
C ILE A 596 13.02 4.95 -31.97
N VAL A 597 12.79 5.25 -30.70
CA VAL A 597 12.46 6.60 -30.22
C VAL A 597 13.33 6.88 -29.00
N LEU A 598 14.13 7.94 -29.06
CA LEU A 598 15.03 8.33 -27.98
C LEU A 598 14.83 9.82 -27.69
N THR A 599 14.48 10.18 -26.46
CA THR A 599 14.24 11.58 -26.10
C THR A 599 14.84 12.00 -24.77
N SER A 600 15.41 13.21 -24.73
CA SER A 600 15.96 13.84 -23.51
C SER A 600 17.15 13.09 -22.90
N VAL A 601 18.14 12.73 -23.71
CA VAL A 601 19.27 11.86 -23.29
C VAL A 601 20.65 12.44 -23.64
N ASP A 602 21.64 12.09 -22.85
CA ASP A 602 23.07 12.27 -23.13
C ASP A 602 23.70 10.89 -23.41
N MET A 603 24.61 10.80 -24.37
CA MET A 603 25.34 9.58 -24.67
C MET A 603 26.66 9.80 -25.41
N SER A 604 27.42 8.72 -25.58
CA SER A 604 28.59 8.73 -26.46
C SER A 604 28.20 8.43 -27.91
N GLY A 605 29.00 8.94 -28.86
CA GLY A 605 28.84 8.61 -30.28
C GLY A 605 29.00 7.11 -30.58
N GLN A 606 29.73 6.36 -29.75
CA GLN A 606 29.81 4.90 -29.86
C GLN A 606 28.50 4.22 -29.48
N ALA A 607 27.86 4.65 -28.39
CA ALA A 607 26.54 4.14 -28.02
C ALA A 607 25.50 4.46 -29.10
N LEU A 608 25.60 5.63 -29.75
CA LEU A 608 24.67 6.03 -30.82
C LEU A 608 24.87 5.16 -32.05
N LEU A 609 26.13 4.89 -32.42
CA LEU A 609 26.45 3.97 -33.51
C LEU A 609 25.92 2.56 -33.22
N GLY A 610 26.12 2.04 -32.00
CA GLY A 610 25.59 0.74 -31.58
C GLY A 610 24.06 0.65 -31.70
N LEU A 611 23.35 1.68 -31.24
CA LEU A 611 21.89 1.76 -31.37
C LEU A 611 21.42 1.83 -32.84
N VAL A 612 22.14 2.54 -33.71
CA VAL A 612 21.79 2.55 -35.15
C VAL A 612 22.14 1.20 -35.80
N GLN A 613 23.15 0.48 -35.31
CA GLN A 613 23.50 -0.85 -35.79
C GLN A 613 22.48 -1.92 -35.40
N SER A 614 21.77 -1.77 -34.28
CA SER A 614 20.66 -2.67 -33.89
C SER A 614 19.38 -2.45 -34.71
N ALA A 615 19.28 -1.35 -35.48
CA ALA A 615 18.18 -1.11 -36.41
C ALA A 615 18.15 -2.14 -37.54
N SER A 616 16.97 -2.70 -37.81
CA SER A 616 16.76 -3.67 -38.88
C SER A 616 17.00 -3.01 -40.25
N PRO A 617 17.98 -3.48 -41.05
CA PRO A 617 18.24 -2.91 -42.37
C PRO A 617 17.06 -3.07 -43.35
N ARG A 618 16.16 -4.04 -43.08
CA ARG A 618 15.02 -4.38 -43.95
C ARG A 618 13.69 -3.87 -43.44
N HIS A 619 13.55 -3.70 -42.12
CA HIS A 619 12.26 -3.46 -41.49
C HIS A 619 12.19 -2.17 -40.65
N LEU A 620 13.24 -1.33 -40.63
CA LEU A 620 13.16 -0.02 -39.99
C LEU A 620 12.00 0.79 -40.57
N THR A 621 11.05 1.18 -39.73
CA THR A 621 9.88 2.00 -40.08
C THR A 621 9.96 3.39 -39.46
N ASN A 622 10.51 3.52 -38.24
CA ASN A 622 10.56 4.80 -37.53
C ASN A 622 11.84 4.95 -36.70
N LEU A 623 12.51 6.09 -36.83
CA LEU A 623 13.61 6.52 -35.96
C LEU A 623 13.37 7.98 -35.57
N TYR A 624 13.24 8.25 -34.27
CA TYR A 624 13.09 9.60 -33.72
C TYR A 624 14.15 9.84 -32.65
N LEU A 625 15.01 10.84 -32.82
CA LEU A 625 15.93 11.29 -31.77
C LEU A 625 15.62 12.76 -31.43
N GLY A 626 15.24 13.04 -30.19
CA GLY A 626 14.78 14.36 -29.75
C GLY A 626 15.46 14.85 -28.47
N GLY A 627 15.96 16.09 -28.43
CA GLY A 627 16.60 16.63 -27.22
C GLY A 627 17.76 15.76 -26.76
N MET A 628 18.72 15.53 -27.65
CA MET A 628 19.82 14.59 -27.45
C MET A 628 21.16 15.32 -27.51
N THR A 629 22.05 14.99 -26.57
CA THR A 629 23.41 15.53 -26.52
C THR A 629 24.43 14.41 -26.65
N LEU A 630 25.47 14.62 -27.47
CA LEU A 630 26.68 13.79 -27.42
C LEU A 630 27.75 14.44 -26.56
N SER A 631 27.92 13.95 -25.33
CA SER A 631 29.01 14.37 -24.44
C SER A 631 30.39 13.91 -24.91
N SER A 632 30.45 12.89 -25.76
CA SER A 632 31.70 12.39 -26.32
C SER A 632 31.51 11.74 -27.69
N GLY A 633 32.54 11.79 -28.54
CA GLY A 633 32.52 11.17 -29.86
C GLY A 633 31.90 12.06 -30.94
N ARG A 634 31.29 11.44 -31.95
CA ARG A 634 30.80 12.08 -33.16
C ARG A 634 29.49 11.44 -33.63
N TYR A 635 28.60 12.25 -34.19
CA TYR A 635 27.37 11.80 -34.85
C TYR A 635 27.65 11.14 -36.21
N ALA A 636 28.68 11.59 -36.93
CA ALA A 636 28.93 11.20 -38.32
C ALA A 636 28.94 9.67 -38.58
N PRO A 637 29.55 8.80 -37.74
CA PRO A 637 29.53 7.36 -37.96
C PRO A 637 28.12 6.76 -37.94
N ALA A 638 27.29 7.16 -36.97
CA ALA A 638 25.92 6.68 -36.84
C ALA A 638 25.04 7.16 -38.01
N MET A 639 25.20 8.43 -38.42
CA MET A 639 24.47 8.98 -39.56
C MET A 639 24.85 8.30 -40.88
N SER A 640 26.12 7.94 -41.05
CA SER A 640 26.58 7.17 -42.22
C SER A 640 25.92 5.79 -42.26
N ARG A 641 25.88 5.09 -41.12
CA ARG A 641 25.21 3.78 -41.03
C ARG A 641 23.71 3.86 -41.29
N LEU A 642 23.05 4.90 -40.77
CA LEU A 642 21.62 5.11 -41.01
C LEU A 642 21.34 5.36 -42.49
N HIS A 643 22.21 6.12 -43.17
CA HIS A 643 22.09 6.36 -44.60
C HIS A 643 22.11 5.05 -45.41
N GLU A 644 23.01 4.12 -45.08
CA GLU A 644 23.07 2.79 -45.71
C GLU A 644 21.75 2.02 -45.54
N ILE A 645 21.18 2.03 -44.32
CA ILE A 645 19.90 1.36 -44.04
C ILE A 645 18.77 1.95 -44.90
N VAL A 646 18.71 3.28 -45.04
CA VAL A 646 17.70 3.96 -45.85
C VAL A 646 17.82 3.60 -47.33
N LEU A 647 19.05 3.55 -47.86
CA LEU A 647 19.31 3.14 -49.24
C LEU A 647 18.84 1.70 -49.48
N LEU A 648 19.18 0.77 -48.59
CA LEU A 648 18.75 -0.63 -48.66
C LEU A 648 17.22 -0.78 -48.61
N ARG A 649 16.51 0.02 -47.81
CA ARG A 649 15.03 0.02 -47.77
C ARG A 649 14.43 0.48 -49.09
N LYS A 650 14.96 1.57 -49.65
CA LYS A 650 14.53 2.11 -50.94
C LYS A 650 14.69 1.08 -52.06
N GLU A 651 15.81 0.36 -52.08
CA GLU A 651 16.10 -0.68 -53.08
C GLU A 651 15.17 -1.90 -52.95
N ASN A 652 14.87 -2.35 -51.72
CA ASN A 652 14.16 -3.62 -51.50
C ASN A 652 12.63 -3.53 -51.67
N ASN A 653 11.98 -2.45 -51.22
CA ASN A 653 10.51 -2.38 -51.21
C ASN A 653 9.92 -0.99 -51.49
N GLY A 654 10.74 -0.04 -51.98
CA GLY A 654 10.29 1.29 -52.41
C GLY A 654 9.81 2.22 -51.29
N SER A 655 9.77 1.76 -50.04
CA SER A 655 9.31 2.54 -48.89
C SER A 655 10.49 3.11 -48.09
N LYS A 656 10.36 4.35 -47.64
CA LYS A 656 11.37 5.01 -46.79
C LYS A 656 10.93 4.93 -45.32
N PRO A 657 11.87 4.66 -44.38
CA PRO A 657 11.57 4.84 -42.96
C PRO A 657 11.30 6.31 -42.63
N ASN A 658 10.48 6.53 -41.62
CA ASN A 658 10.24 7.83 -41.03
C ASN A 658 11.41 8.19 -40.12
N ILE A 659 12.24 9.17 -40.49
CA ILE A 659 13.44 9.56 -39.74
C ILE A 659 13.31 11.03 -39.33
N HIS A 660 13.34 11.26 -38.02
CA HIS A 660 13.17 12.57 -37.41
C HIS A 660 14.26 12.85 -36.40
N PHE A 661 14.84 14.05 -36.50
CA PHE A 661 15.78 14.57 -35.52
C PHE A 661 15.27 15.90 -35.01
N ASN A 662 15.28 16.06 -33.68
CA ASN A 662 14.87 17.28 -33.03
C ASN A 662 15.90 17.66 -31.95
N SER A 663 16.37 18.90 -31.94
CA SER A 663 17.26 19.43 -30.89
C SER A 663 18.51 18.55 -30.61
N LEU A 664 19.33 18.27 -31.63
CA LEU A 664 20.61 17.58 -31.46
C LEU A 664 21.72 18.55 -31.02
N GLN A 665 22.52 18.15 -30.04
CA GLN A 665 23.57 18.98 -29.44
C GLN A 665 24.86 18.19 -29.20
N GLY A 666 25.97 18.88 -28.94
CA GLY A 666 27.29 18.27 -28.73
C GLY A 666 28.01 17.89 -30.03
N ALA A 667 29.30 17.60 -29.93
CA ALA A 667 30.16 17.18 -31.05
C ALA A 667 30.03 18.11 -32.29
N GLU A 668 29.59 17.59 -33.44
CA GLU A 668 29.46 18.36 -34.69
C GLU A 668 28.40 19.48 -34.63
N PHE A 669 27.48 19.43 -33.67
CA PHE A 669 26.39 20.41 -33.51
C PHE A 669 26.70 21.52 -32.50
N GLY A 670 27.93 21.57 -31.98
CA GLY A 670 28.40 22.62 -31.07
C GLY A 670 28.11 22.34 -29.59
N GLU A 671 28.48 23.29 -28.73
CA GLU A 671 28.23 23.21 -27.28
C GLU A 671 26.73 23.10 -26.97
N PRO A 672 26.32 22.42 -25.88
CA PRO A 672 24.92 22.31 -25.48
C PRO A 672 24.33 23.73 -25.30
N SER A 673 23.51 24.20 -26.23
CA SER A 673 22.81 25.45 -26.02
C SER A 673 21.73 25.22 -24.96
N ALA A 674 21.70 26.11 -23.95
CA ALA A 674 20.60 26.14 -23.00
C ALA A 674 19.26 26.11 -23.76
N PHE A 675 18.32 25.27 -23.29
CA PHE A 675 17.00 25.07 -23.88
C PHE A 675 16.39 26.39 -24.40
N ASP A 676 16.04 26.39 -25.69
CA ASP A 676 15.77 27.56 -26.54
C ASP A 676 14.53 28.38 -26.13
N ASP A 677 14.62 29.71 -26.30
CA ASP A 677 13.61 30.73 -26.07
C ASP A 677 12.72 30.99 -27.30
N GLY A 678 12.41 29.94 -28.04
CA GLY A 678 11.42 29.96 -29.11
C GLY A 678 11.82 30.76 -30.35
N ASN A 679 13.11 31.10 -30.51
CA ASN A 679 13.59 31.97 -31.58
C ASN A 679 14.85 31.46 -32.32
N ASN A 680 15.37 30.26 -32.03
CA ASN A 680 16.42 29.70 -32.90
C ASN A 680 15.79 28.99 -34.11
N GLU A 681 16.17 29.42 -35.31
CA GLU A 681 15.86 28.71 -36.55
C GLU A 681 16.45 27.29 -36.48
N TRP A 682 15.58 26.32 -36.19
CA TRP A 682 15.93 24.91 -36.10
C TRP A 682 16.51 24.42 -37.43
N ILE A 683 17.63 23.69 -37.36
CA ILE A 683 17.95 22.75 -38.43
C ILE A 683 16.96 21.60 -38.31
N LEU A 684 15.79 21.82 -38.92
CA LEU A 684 14.83 20.78 -39.28
C LEU A 684 15.52 19.93 -40.36
N LEU A 685 16.35 18.97 -39.95
CA LEU A 685 16.67 17.83 -40.82
C LEU A 685 15.44 16.90 -40.81
N ILE A 686 14.30 17.39 -41.31
CA ILE A 686 13.27 16.46 -41.74
C ILE A 686 13.85 15.77 -42.95
N PHE A 687 14.06 14.46 -42.85
CA PHE A 687 14.18 13.63 -44.04
C PHE A 687 12.80 13.44 -44.68
N ASP A 688 12.02 14.52 -44.83
CA ASP A 688 10.87 14.57 -45.72
C ASP A 688 11.44 14.78 -47.11
N VAL A 689 11.89 13.70 -47.72
CA VAL A 689 12.04 13.69 -49.19
C VAL A 689 10.65 13.48 -49.78
N ASN A 690 9.77 14.43 -49.48
CA ASN A 690 8.47 14.62 -50.09
C ASN A 690 8.34 16.06 -50.62
N VAL A 691 9.45 16.61 -51.13
CA VAL A 691 9.44 17.72 -52.08
C VAL A 691 10.49 17.41 -53.16
N LYS A 692 10.05 17.54 -54.42
CA LYS A 692 10.75 17.25 -55.67
C LYS A 692 12.27 17.50 -55.64
N ASP A 693 13.06 16.47 -55.91
CA ASP A 693 14.38 16.42 -56.59
C ASP A 693 15.50 17.45 -56.31
N GLN A 694 15.42 18.32 -55.30
CA GLN A 694 16.49 19.29 -55.00
C GLN A 694 17.03 19.18 -53.57
N GLN A 695 17.40 17.98 -53.11
CA GLN A 695 18.23 17.88 -51.89
C GLN A 695 19.01 16.57 -51.73
N ALA A 696 19.33 15.89 -52.85
CA ALA A 696 20.29 14.78 -52.84
C ALA A 696 21.74 15.21 -52.45
N GLY A 697 22.02 16.52 -52.39
CA GLY A 697 23.36 17.07 -52.10
C GLY A 697 23.73 17.21 -50.61
N GLN A 698 22.78 17.15 -49.66
CA GLN A 698 23.09 17.34 -48.23
C GLN A 698 23.58 16.07 -47.53
N ILE A 699 23.19 14.88 -48.02
CA ILE A 699 23.68 13.60 -47.49
C ILE A 699 25.16 13.38 -47.87
N SER A 700 25.55 13.79 -49.08
CA SER A 700 26.95 13.81 -49.53
C SER A 700 27.83 14.73 -48.65
N LYS A 701 27.31 15.88 -48.18
CA LYS A 701 28.09 16.84 -47.39
C LYS A 701 28.41 16.34 -45.97
N LEU A 702 27.49 15.67 -45.27
CA LEU A 702 27.77 15.14 -43.93
C LEU A 702 28.71 13.92 -43.95
N ALA A 703 28.70 13.13 -45.03
CA ALA A 703 29.61 11.99 -45.20
C ALA A 703 31.03 12.37 -45.64
N THR A 704 31.27 13.62 -46.09
CA THR A 704 32.55 14.02 -46.74
C THR A 704 33.25 15.24 -46.13
N LEU A 705 32.88 15.74 -44.94
CA LEU A 705 33.51 16.94 -44.37
C LEU A 705 34.57 16.64 -43.30
N PRO A 706 35.88 16.63 -43.66
CA PRO A 706 36.95 16.87 -42.72
C PRO A 706 37.05 18.40 -42.48
N ASN A 707 36.95 18.81 -41.22
CA ASN A 707 37.19 20.17 -40.71
C ASN A 707 36.12 21.23 -41.05
N LEU A 708 35.34 21.64 -40.05
CA LEU A 708 34.51 22.85 -40.10
C LEU A 708 35.34 24.07 -39.67
N THR A 709 35.71 24.92 -40.62
CA THR A 709 36.01 26.34 -40.39
C THR A 709 34.71 27.15 -40.36
N ARG A 710 34.58 28.02 -39.34
CA ARG A 710 33.48 28.96 -39.12
C ARG A 710 33.11 29.78 -40.37
N HIS A 711 31.82 29.82 -40.70
CA HIS A 711 31.16 30.94 -41.39
C HIS A 711 29.70 30.95 -40.95
N SER A 712 28.99 32.06 -40.73
CA SER A 712 29.26 33.45 -40.36
C SER A 712 27.86 34.03 -40.15
N LEU A 713 27.62 34.64 -38.99
CA LEU A 713 26.39 35.40 -38.70
C LEU A 713 26.25 36.55 -39.70
N GLN A 714 25.05 36.76 -40.25
CA GLN A 714 24.56 38.10 -40.59
C GLN A 714 23.07 38.23 -40.24
N PRO A 715 22.65 39.33 -39.57
CA PRO A 715 21.28 39.56 -39.11
C PRO A 715 20.41 40.26 -40.17
N PRO A 716 19.08 40.16 -40.07
CA PRO A 716 18.27 41.28 -39.55
C PRO A 716 17.43 40.91 -38.32
#